data_AF-A0A6G7RS27-F1
#
_entry.id   AF-A0A6G7RS27-F1
#
_cell.length_a   1.000
_cell.length_b   1.000
_cell.length_c   1.000
_cell.angle_alpha   90.00
_cell.angle_beta   90.00
_cell.angle_gamma   90.00
#
_symmetry.space_group_name_H-M   'P 1'
#
loop_
_entity.id
_entity.type
_entity.pdbx_description
1 polymer ?
#
loop_
_entity_poly.entity_id
_entity_poly.type
_entity_poly.pdbx_seq_one_letter_code
_entity_poly.pdbx_strand_id
1 'polypeptide(L)'
;MKYRYFFLLIFCFSLNVNAQNKLKNIDKSNLETSILVPISTLHNINKYQQNTNSSHSFLQTYNLIKAGDFNNRFPAINEKELRYATENQVVPIGILNVDFENIKPEAFSDGRIALDANQNIINTTGNNSVFNKNTISIAAPLFLKHKGLKTKFILNDQNIYNTTNKQIASVSINFGNGFINLPFNQAITIEFETAGSKTLDTKILFTDGSSSISKSTIDIVLSATDLNRQQNMAITTFNSTITPDLTAYGEAANFGTGEYDIYLSSDNILDKPIIVCDGFDPSDSRDIPAIYSLLDFTYDNGTFSNLGDEMRTEGFDIVVLNFPVYTRASDGVTIDGGVDFIERNAMLLVELINIINAQKVGIEENVIIGPSMGGLISRFALNYMENQNMPHDTRLWISFDSPQQGANVPIGFQSLFNRLAYGLDVGGLGGDQSIVSIQPIIDGMLKSPAARQMLLDQFEAHLAAGSDVDFDPTILLPTPHPFHSVFYNSLNSLTTSGYPESVRKVSIINGSGINARYPDKTGADILPDREILNTFIPDVATGTDATFKVRLTPYNSTTNEVSYIFLDLPWYCFCGDFTNTADSQAFNYTDGIDAASGGLFDLGGLSGSLGDDPTINAFFNALQIDYFNFIPTVSAMALQITNNEVNWYHTPTNLVTGRLAVNNITPFDNWYMPDSNEPHVTLTEPNVAFAKNEINPTSLSTNLFEENKLTLVKNPIKNTIILNSNKDIKNAKITVTDITGKILLSTTKNISQNTNIPVNFASGVYLLSVTENTNALGQFKIVVK
;
A
#
# COMPACT_ATOMS: atom_id res chain seq x y z
N MET A 1 57.67 -10.55 -48.13
CA MET A 1 58.00 -10.12 -46.76
C MET A 1 56.77 -10.32 -45.89
N LYS A 2 56.90 -11.12 -44.84
CA LYS A 2 55.80 -11.66 -44.02
C LYS A 2 55.53 -10.76 -42.82
N TYR A 3 54.27 -10.47 -42.56
CA TYR A 3 53.76 -10.05 -41.25
C TYR A 3 53.77 -11.24 -40.28
N ARG A 4 54.19 -11.02 -39.03
CA ARG A 4 54.05 -11.98 -37.92
C ARG A 4 53.59 -11.27 -36.65
N TYR A 5 52.56 -11.86 -36.07
CA TYR A 5 51.86 -11.58 -34.83
C TYR A 5 52.78 -11.49 -33.60
N PHE A 6 52.43 -10.60 -32.67
CA PHE A 6 52.79 -10.73 -31.25
C PHE A 6 51.48 -10.71 -30.44
N PHE A 7 51.07 -11.89 -29.98
CA PHE A 7 49.98 -12.09 -29.03
C PHE A 7 50.54 -11.75 -27.63
N LEU A 8 49.96 -10.78 -26.94
CA LEU A 8 50.12 -10.66 -25.48
C LEU A 8 48.82 -11.18 -24.86
N LEU A 9 48.86 -12.40 -24.34
CA LEU A 9 47.81 -12.94 -23.49
C LEU A 9 47.76 -12.11 -22.20
N ILE A 10 46.72 -11.31 -22.04
CA ILE A 10 46.27 -10.85 -20.71
C ILE A 10 45.36 -11.96 -20.20
N PHE A 11 45.88 -12.78 -19.29
CA PHE A 11 45.06 -13.68 -18.49
C PHE A 11 44.17 -12.81 -17.59
N CYS A 12 42.90 -12.64 -17.96
CA CYS A 12 41.84 -12.30 -17.01
C CYS A 12 41.66 -13.49 -16.07
N PHE A 13 42.48 -13.56 -15.01
CA PHE A 13 42.10 -14.35 -13.85
C PHE A 13 41.00 -13.55 -13.13
N SER A 14 39.75 -13.99 -13.32
CA SER A 14 38.67 -13.71 -12.38
C SER A 14 39.07 -14.34 -11.04
N LEU A 15 39.80 -13.59 -10.22
CA LEU A 15 40.01 -13.95 -8.82
C LEU A 15 38.64 -13.82 -8.15
N ASN A 16 37.98 -14.95 -7.93
CA ASN A 16 36.93 -15.07 -6.93
C ASN A 16 37.57 -14.75 -5.57
N VAL A 17 37.63 -13.48 -5.22
CA VAL A 17 37.93 -13.05 -3.86
C VAL A 17 36.71 -13.46 -3.06
N ASN A 18 36.84 -14.46 -2.20
CA ASN A 18 35.83 -14.76 -1.18
C ASN A 18 35.43 -13.43 -0.52
N ALA A 19 34.14 -13.11 -0.53
CA ALA A 19 33.54 -11.95 0.12
C ALA A 19 33.63 -12.07 1.66
N GLN A 20 34.86 -12.12 2.18
CA GLN A 20 35.12 -11.97 3.60
C GLN A 20 35.36 -10.48 3.86
N ASN A 21 34.69 -9.95 4.87
CA ASN A 21 34.96 -8.61 5.38
C ASN A 21 36.42 -8.53 5.87
N LYS A 22 37.28 -7.88 5.07
CA LYS A 22 38.73 -7.79 5.32
C LYS A 22 39.09 -6.68 6.31
N LEU A 23 38.13 -5.86 6.76
CA LEU A 23 38.34 -4.86 7.82
C LEU A 23 38.88 -5.51 9.09
N LYS A 24 38.48 -6.75 9.40
CA LYS A 24 38.96 -7.46 10.60
C LYS A 24 40.47 -7.74 10.58
N ASN A 25 41.04 -7.87 9.38
CA ASN A 25 42.41 -8.29 9.13
C ASN A 25 43.33 -7.15 8.69
N ILE A 26 42.90 -5.90 8.84
CA ILE A 26 43.78 -4.75 8.62
C ILE A 26 44.81 -4.62 9.75
N ASP A 27 46.03 -4.18 9.44
CA ASP A 27 46.99 -3.71 10.43
C ASP A 27 46.43 -2.49 11.19
N LYS A 28 46.21 -2.65 12.50
CA LYS A 28 45.59 -1.67 13.40
C LYS A 28 46.62 -0.89 14.21
N SER A 29 47.91 -1.14 14.02
CA SER A 29 48.99 -0.58 14.84
C SER A 29 49.03 0.96 14.86
N ASN A 30 48.47 1.61 13.84
CA ASN A 30 48.37 3.07 13.74
C ASN A 30 46.93 3.61 13.79
N LEU A 31 45.94 2.78 14.15
CA LEU A 31 44.54 3.19 14.27
C LEU A 31 44.30 3.76 15.68
N GLU A 32 43.99 5.06 15.79
CA GLU A 32 43.84 5.75 17.08
C GLU A 32 42.48 5.51 17.75
N THR A 33 41.42 5.39 16.96
CA THR A 33 40.02 5.38 17.42
C THR A 33 39.48 3.99 17.69
N SER A 34 40.16 2.97 17.15
CA SER A 34 39.68 1.59 17.04
C SER A 34 38.37 1.44 16.24
N ILE A 35 37.96 2.46 15.47
CA ILE A 35 36.79 2.44 14.59
C ILE A 35 37.24 2.80 13.18
N LEU A 36 37.05 1.88 12.24
CA LEU A 36 37.38 2.09 10.84
C LEU A 36 36.12 2.07 10.00
N VAL A 37 35.78 3.22 9.41
CA VAL A 37 34.68 3.33 8.44
C VAL A 37 35.29 3.37 7.04
N PRO A 38 34.74 2.63 6.05
CA PRO A 38 35.26 2.67 4.68
C PRO A 38 34.99 4.02 3.99
N ILE A 39 35.82 4.40 3.00
CA ILE A 39 35.60 5.63 2.19
C ILE A 39 34.73 5.36 0.95
N SER A 40 34.77 4.14 0.43
CA SER A 40 34.04 3.69 -0.75
C SER A 40 32.64 3.17 -0.40
N THR A 41 31.98 3.78 0.58
CA THR A 41 30.62 3.42 0.98
C THR A 41 29.60 4.22 0.19
N LEU A 42 28.48 3.59 -0.19
CA LEU A 42 27.29 4.29 -0.73
C LEU A 42 26.85 5.44 0.19
N HIS A 43 27.23 5.37 1.46
CA HIS A 43 26.90 6.30 2.52
C HIS A 43 28.11 7.13 2.96
N ASN A 44 28.14 8.42 2.66
CA ASN A 44 29.20 9.31 3.17
C ASN A 44 28.83 9.88 4.54
N ILE A 45 29.31 9.24 5.61
CA ILE A 45 28.98 9.60 7.00
C ILE A 45 29.32 11.07 7.33
N ASN A 46 30.37 11.63 6.73
CA ASN A 46 30.78 13.01 7.01
C ASN A 46 29.72 14.04 6.55
N LYS A 47 28.86 13.69 5.59
CA LYS A 47 27.76 14.58 5.16
C LYS A 47 26.64 14.66 6.21
N TYR A 48 26.41 13.62 7.00
CA TYR A 48 25.34 13.58 8.00
C TYR A 48 25.49 14.62 9.12
N GLN A 49 26.72 15.07 9.40
CA GLN A 49 26.93 16.16 10.37
C GLN A 49 26.25 17.47 9.95
N GLN A 50 26.21 17.75 8.64
CA GLN A 50 25.68 19.01 8.10
C GLN A 50 24.26 18.88 7.53
N ASN A 51 23.82 17.65 7.27
CA ASN A 51 22.48 17.34 6.77
C ASN A 51 21.44 17.31 7.90
N THR A 52 20.18 17.33 7.49
CA THR A 52 19.05 17.01 8.37
C THR A 52 18.92 15.49 8.47
N ASN A 53 19.04 14.95 9.69
CA ASN A 53 19.06 13.51 9.94
C ASN A 53 17.66 12.95 10.25
N SER A 54 17.33 11.79 9.70
CA SER A 54 16.15 11.02 10.08
C SER A 54 16.55 9.84 10.99
N SER A 55 15.57 9.10 11.50
CA SER A 55 15.84 7.82 12.17
C SER A 55 16.65 6.86 11.27
N HIS A 56 16.35 6.84 9.97
CA HIS A 56 17.09 6.02 9.01
C HIS A 56 18.56 6.45 8.85
N SER A 57 18.84 7.75 8.67
CA SER A 57 20.24 8.20 8.51
C SER A 57 21.05 8.02 9.80
N PHE A 58 20.41 8.17 10.96
CA PHE A 58 20.99 7.83 12.25
C PHE A 58 21.32 6.34 12.34
N LEU A 59 20.38 5.46 12.01
CA LEU A 59 20.56 4.01 12.06
C LEU A 59 21.60 3.54 11.02
N GLN A 60 21.61 4.10 9.82
CA GLN A 60 22.62 3.85 8.79
C GLN A 60 24.02 4.18 9.32
N THR A 61 24.18 5.37 9.92
CA THR A 61 25.45 5.80 10.53
C THR A 61 25.86 4.88 11.67
N TYR A 62 24.92 4.55 12.54
CA TYR A 62 25.11 3.63 13.66
C TYR A 62 25.61 2.25 13.18
N ASN A 63 24.98 1.68 12.16
CA ASN A 63 25.32 0.36 11.63
C ASN A 63 26.73 0.34 11.00
N LEU A 64 27.09 1.37 10.23
CA LEU A 64 28.42 1.50 9.63
C LEU A 64 29.52 1.63 10.70
N ILE A 65 29.29 2.46 11.72
CA ILE A 65 30.22 2.62 12.85
C ILE A 65 30.36 1.31 13.63
N LYS A 66 29.23 0.66 13.93
CA LYS A 66 29.21 -0.63 14.65
C LYS A 66 29.98 -1.71 13.89
N ALA A 67 29.79 -1.82 12.58
CA ALA A 67 30.51 -2.78 11.74
C ALA A 67 32.03 -2.53 11.73
N GLY A 68 32.45 -1.26 11.83
CA GLY A 68 33.83 -0.83 11.87
C GLY A 68 34.49 -0.79 13.25
N ASP A 69 33.76 -1.03 14.34
CA ASP A 69 34.28 -0.92 15.71
C ASP A 69 34.94 -2.21 16.21
N PHE A 70 36.27 -2.21 16.27
CA PHE A 70 37.04 -3.38 16.69
C PHE A 70 36.91 -3.72 18.19
N ASN A 71 36.38 -2.80 19.00
CA ASN A 71 36.19 -3.00 20.43
C ASN A 71 34.76 -3.44 20.80
N ASN A 72 33.85 -3.56 19.82
CA ASN A 72 32.44 -3.94 20.02
C ASN A 72 31.70 -3.10 21.08
N ARG A 73 31.91 -1.78 21.08
CA ARG A 73 31.31 -0.82 22.02
C ARG A 73 29.87 -0.43 21.67
N PHE A 74 29.39 -0.81 20.48
CA PHE A 74 28.04 -0.51 20.00
C PHE A 74 27.13 -1.76 20.12
N PRO A 75 26.35 -1.90 21.21
CA PRO A 75 25.40 -3.00 21.37
C PRO A 75 24.19 -2.77 20.47
N ALA A 76 23.61 -3.84 19.91
CA ALA A 76 22.37 -3.73 19.12
C ALA A 76 21.33 -2.83 19.80
N ILE A 77 20.64 -2.01 19.00
CA ILE A 77 19.61 -1.10 19.50
C ILE A 77 18.58 -1.92 20.28
N ASN A 78 18.21 -1.42 21.46
CA ASN A 78 17.37 -2.14 22.39
C ASN A 78 15.91 -2.15 21.93
N GLU A 79 15.51 -3.20 21.23
CA GLU A 79 14.14 -3.38 20.74
C GLU A 79 13.09 -3.30 21.85
N LYS A 80 13.41 -3.76 23.07
CA LYS A 80 12.49 -3.67 24.21
C LYS A 80 12.27 -2.24 24.65
N GLU A 81 13.27 -1.38 24.50
CA GLU A 81 13.15 0.04 24.79
C GLU A 81 12.36 0.78 23.73
N LEU A 82 12.63 0.53 22.45
CA LEU A 82 11.83 1.09 21.36
C LEU A 82 10.37 0.68 21.52
N ARG A 83 10.13 -0.59 21.87
CA ARG A 83 8.82 -1.09 22.24
C ARG A 83 8.21 -0.29 23.39
N TYR A 84 8.86 -0.24 24.54
CA TYR A 84 8.40 0.53 25.71
C TYR A 84 8.09 1.99 25.35
N ALA A 85 8.92 2.61 24.50
CA ALA A 85 8.72 3.96 24.02
C ALA A 85 7.44 4.09 23.18
N THR A 86 7.15 3.13 22.28
CA THR A 86 5.87 3.06 21.58
C THR A 86 4.69 2.91 22.55
N GLU A 87 4.75 1.97 23.52
CA GLU A 87 3.66 1.73 24.48
C GLU A 87 3.33 2.98 25.32
N ASN A 88 4.36 3.75 25.67
CA ASN A 88 4.23 4.94 26.53
C ASN A 88 4.07 6.24 25.72
N GLN A 89 3.97 6.14 24.39
CA GLN A 89 3.89 7.26 23.46
C GLN A 89 5.01 8.29 23.67
N VAL A 90 6.23 7.80 23.86
CA VAL A 90 7.43 8.61 24.04
C VAL A 90 8.33 8.44 22.83
N VAL A 91 8.94 9.53 22.38
CA VAL A 91 9.92 9.56 21.30
C VAL A 91 11.33 9.53 21.91
N PRO A 92 12.07 8.42 21.77
CA PRO A 92 13.45 8.36 22.22
C PRO A 92 14.36 9.11 21.25
N ILE A 93 15.32 9.85 21.79
CA ILE A 93 16.39 10.51 21.06
C ILE A 93 17.67 9.67 21.19
N GLY A 94 18.31 9.38 20.06
CA GLY A 94 19.65 8.80 20.01
C GLY A 94 20.72 9.86 19.81
N ILE A 95 21.90 9.63 20.38
CA ILE A 95 23.10 10.46 20.18
C ILE A 95 24.25 9.59 19.73
N LEU A 96 24.87 9.95 18.61
CA LEU A 96 26.15 9.42 18.15
C LEU A 96 27.19 10.53 18.28
N ASN A 97 28.13 10.39 19.20
CA ASN A 97 29.30 11.24 19.34
C ASN A 97 30.57 10.38 19.24
N VAL A 98 31.10 10.23 18.04
CA VAL A 98 32.05 9.17 17.72
C VAL A 98 33.26 9.73 16.97
N ASP A 99 34.45 9.42 17.47
CA ASP A 99 35.68 9.55 16.69
C ASP A 99 35.88 8.26 15.89
N PHE A 100 36.12 8.40 14.59
CA PHE A 100 36.38 7.28 13.68
C PHE A 100 37.46 7.63 12.68
N GLU A 101 38.01 6.61 12.03
CA GLU A 101 39.04 6.79 11.01
C GLU A 101 38.58 6.23 9.66
N ASN A 102 39.10 6.86 8.61
CA ASN A 102 38.97 6.40 7.23
C ASN A 102 40.37 6.15 6.65
N ILE A 103 40.53 5.21 5.72
CA ILE A 103 41.82 5.03 5.02
C ILE A 103 41.96 6.09 3.93
N LYS A 104 43.01 6.90 3.97
CA LYS A 104 43.24 7.94 2.95
C LYS A 104 43.28 7.34 1.54
N PRO A 105 42.52 7.86 0.55
CA PRO A 105 42.50 7.30 -0.80
C PRO A 105 43.90 7.22 -1.43
N GLU A 106 44.76 8.21 -1.17
CA GLU A 106 46.12 8.24 -1.67
C GLU A 106 47.00 7.10 -1.12
N ALA A 107 46.70 6.56 0.06
CA ALA A 107 47.46 5.47 0.69
C ALA A 107 47.40 4.17 -0.11
N PHE A 108 46.39 4.00 -0.96
CA PHE A 108 46.30 2.90 -1.90
C PHE A 108 47.15 3.18 -3.16
N SER A 109 47.08 4.40 -3.69
CA SER A 109 47.77 4.78 -4.94
C SER A 109 49.30 4.87 -4.79
N ASP A 110 49.80 5.20 -3.60
CA ASP A 110 51.24 5.32 -3.32
C ASP A 110 51.84 4.06 -2.66
N GLY A 111 51.02 3.00 -2.51
CA GLY A 111 51.45 1.69 -2.03
C GLY A 111 51.65 1.57 -0.52
N ARG A 112 51.21 2.56 0.28
CA ARG A 112 51.25 2.50 1.76
C ARG A 112 50.33 1.43 2.34
N ILE A 113 49.29 1.05 1.61
CA ILE A 113 48.43 -0.09 1.91
C ILE A 113 48.59 -1.16 0.81
N ALA A 114 48.77 -2.42 1.20
CA ALA A 114 48.82 -3.55 0.29
C ALA A 114 48.20 -4.81 0.89
N LEU A 115 47.98 -5.83 0.07
CA LEU A 115 47.64 -7.17 0.54
C LEU A 115 48.92 -7.99 0.80
N ASP A 116 49.00 -8.65 1.95
CA ASP A 116 50.05 -9.63 2.23
C ASP A 116 49.79 -10.97 1.51
N ALA A 117 50.69 -11.95 1.69
CA ALA A 117 50.56 -13.28 1.08
C ALA A 117 49.30 -14.05 1.54
N ASN A 118 48.70 -13.67 2.67
CA ASN A 118 47.47 -14.23 3.21
C ASN A 118 46.23 -13.37 2.84
N GLN A 119 46.39 -12.38 1.96
CA GLN A 119 45.37 -11.40 1.57
C GLN A 119 44.85 -10.51 2.72
N ASN A 120 45.65 -10.30 3.76
CA ASN A 120 45.36 -9.33 4.81
C ASN A 120 45.87 -7.95 4.39
N ILE A 121 45.20 -6.91 4.87
CA ILE A 121 45.53 -5.53 4.51
C ILE A 121 46.63 -5.04 5.46
N ILE A 122 47.82 -4.75 4.93
CA ILE A 122 48.99 -4.35 5.70
C ILE A 122 49.40 -2.91 5.40
N ASN A 123 49.88 -2.21 6.43
CA ASN A 123 50.62 -0.96 6.25
C ASN A 123 52.08 -1.28 5.87
N THR A 124 52.47 -0.94 4.65
CA THR A 124 53.79 -1.29 4.10
C THR A 124 54.91 -0.35 4.57
N THR A 125 54.57 0.80 5.13
CA THR A 125 55.54 1.87 5.45
C THR A 125 55.75 2.10 6.94
N GLY A 126 54.89 1.54 7.80
CA GLY A 126 54.97 1.68 9.26
C GLY A 126 54.83 3.12 9.77
N ASN A 127 54.34 4.04 8.94
CA ASN A 127 54.25 5.48 9.24
C ASN A 127 52.79 5.90 9.46
N ASN A 128 52.54 6.82 10.41
CA ASN A 128 51.22 7.19 10.95
C ASN A 128 50.26 7.92 9.97
N SER A 129 50.56 7.97 8.66
CA SER A 129 49.83 8.83 7.72
C SER A 129 48.78 8.10 6.88
N VAL A 130 48.40 6.87 7.22
CA VAL A 130 47.44 6.06 6.44
C VAL A 130 45.99 6.41 6.72
N PHE A 131 45.66 6.77 7.97
CA PHE A 131 44.30 7.05 8.39
C PHE A 131 44.02 8.56 8.44
N ASN A 132 42.80 8.94 8.09
CA ASN A 132 42.24 10.26 8.38
C ASN A 132 41.25 10.13 9.53
N LYS A 133 41.48 10.85 10.62
CA LYS A 133 40.62 10.87 11.79
C LYS A 133 39.51 11.90 11.61
N ASN A 134 38.29 11.47 11.84
CA ASN A 134 37.08 12.29 11.76
C ASN A 134 36.26 12.14 13.05
N THR A 135 35.34 13.08 13.24
CA THR A 135 34.38 13.04 14.35
C THR A 135 32.99 13.29 13.78
N ILE A 136 32.02 12.49 14.22
CA ILE A 136 30.60 12.74 13.99
C ILE A 136 29.88 12.93 15.32
N SER A 137 29.00 13.92 15.38
CA SER A 137 28.25 14.32 16.56
C SER A 137 26.83 14.71 16.15
N ILE A 138 25.98 13.69 15.97
CA ILE A 138 24.60 13.81 15.52
C ILE A 138 23.63 13.29 16.57
N ALA A 139 22.43 13.87 16.58
CA ALA A 139 21.30 13.38 17.36
C ALA A 139 20.05 13.34 16.49
N ALA A 140 19.23 12.31 16.67
CA ALA A 140 17.96 12.17 15.96
C ALA A 140 16.92 11.43 16.81
N PRO A 141 15.62 11.71 16.60
CA PRO A 141 14.55 10.80 17.01
C PRO A 141 14.77 9.41 16.42
N LEU A 142 14.53 8.36 17.22
CA LEU A 142 14.60 6.98 16.73
C LEU A 142 13.30 6.52 16.04
N PHE A 143 12.28 7.38 16.00
CA PHE A 143 11.08 7.19 15.20
C PHE A 143 11.02 8.21 14.07
N LEU A 144 10.53 7.79 12.90
CA LEU A 144 10.27 8.69 11.77
C LEU A 144 9.05 9.56 12.03
N LYS A 145 8.03 8.98 12.66
CA LYS A 145 6.75 9.62 12.91
C LYS A 145 6.21 9.33 14.29
N HIS A 146 5.37 10.24 14.78
CA HIS A 146 4.65 10.10 16.05
C HIS A 146 3.24 10.68 15.92
N LYS A 147 2.24 9.95 16.43
CA LYS A 147 0.85 10.41 16.48
C LYS A 147 0.62 11.20 17.77
N GLY A 148 0.16 12.44 17.64
CA GLY A 148 -0.22 13.33 18.73
C GLY A 148 0.56 14.63 18.75
N LEU A 149 -0.12 15.77 18.82
CA LEU A 149 0.53 17.09 18.95
C LEU A 149 1.23 17.29 20.29
N LYS A 150 0.77 16.59 21.32
CA LYS A 150 1.39 16.56 22.64
C LYS A 150 2.35 15.38 22.75
N THR A 151 3.60 15.61 22.34
CA THR A 151 4.62 14.56 22.23
C THR A 151 5.56 14.58 23.42
N LYS A 152 5.87 13.39 23.97
CA LYS A 152 6.91 13.24 24.99
C LYS A 152 8.22 12.87 24.32
N PHE A 153 9.31 13.57 24.65
CA PHE A 153 10.66 13.25 24.19
C PHE A 153 11.52 12.80 25.36
N ILE A 154 12.35 11.77 25.18
CA ILE A 154 13.26 11.26 26.21
C ILE A 154 14.65 10.98 25.63
N LEU A 155 15.69 11.28 26.40
CA LEU A 155 17.06 10.87 26.11
C LEU A 155 17.53 9.91 27.19
N ASN A 156 17.53 8.61 26.88
CA ASN A 156 18.02 7.59 27.80
C ASN A 156 19.53 7.39 27.65
N ASP A 157 20.23 7.13 28.74
CA ASP A 157 21.69 6.95 28.74
C ASP A 157 22.15 5.84 27.78
N GLN A 158 21.34 4.79 27.63
CA GLN A 158 21.62 3.67 26.73
C GLN A 158 21.58 4.03 25.23
N ASN A 159 20.94 5.16 24.88
CA ASN A 159 20.90 5.68 23.50
C ASN A 159 21.99 6.75 23.24
N ILE A 160 22.89 6.96 24.21
CA ILE A 160 24.05 7.85 24.07
C ILE A 160 25.29 7.01 23.78
N TYR A 161 25.71 7.04 22.52
CA TYR A 161 26.93 6.37 22.07
C TYR A 161 28.06 7.39 21.94
N ASN A 162 28.94 7.42 22.93
CA ASN A 162 30.07 8.34 22.96
C ASN A 162 31.40 7.58 23.04
N THR A 163 32.22 7.66 21.99
CA THR A 163 33.56 7.07 21.96
C THR A 163 34.69 8.10 22.00
N THR A 164 34.33 9.38 22.02
CA THR A 164 35.30 10.49 22.14
C THR A 164 35.76 10.66 23.59
N ASN A 165 36.83 11.44 23.78
CA ASN A 165 37.26 11.85 25.12
C ASN A 165 36.42 12.99 25.73
N LYS A 166 35.43 13.52 25.01
CA LYS A 166 34.60 14.63 25.47
C LYS A 166 33.39 14.11 26.23
N GLN A 167 33.25 14.49 27.50
CA GLN A 167 32.05 14.16 28.28
C GLN A 167 30.92 15.12 27.94
N ILE A 168 29.72 14.61 27.73
CA ILE A 168 28.51 15.41 27.49
C ILE A 168 28.07 16.02 28.83
N ALA A 169 28.00 17.35 28.89
CA ALA A 169 27.54 18.09 30.06
C ALA A 169 26.01 18.29 30.02
N SER A 170 25.46 18.64 28.87
CA SER A 170 24.02 18.79 28.67
C SER A 170 23.63 18.67 27.21
N VAL A 171 22.35 18.35 26.98
CA VAL A 171 21.73 18.30 25.65
C VAL A 171 20.53 19.22 25.65
N SER A 172 20.40 20.04 24.62
CA SER A 172 19.24 20.91 24.44
C SER A 172 18.73 20.81 23.01
N ILE A 173 17.42 20.80 22.83
CA ILE A 173 16.77 20.67 21.52
C ILE A 173 15.89 21.88 21.27
N ASN A 174 16.01 22.46 20.08
CA ASN A 174 15.08 23.46 19.58
C ASN A 174 13.99 22.77 18.77
N PHE A 175 12.75 22.83 19.26
CA PHE A 175 11.56 22.28 18.60
C PHE A 175 10.81 23.33 17.75
N GLY A 176 11.43 24.50 17.50
CA GLY A 176 10.86 25.63 16.79
C GLY A 176 10.75 26.90 17.63
N ASN A 177 10.71 26.76 18.96
CA ASN A 177 10.51 27.86 19.92
C ASN A 177 11.71 28.09 20.86
N GLY A 178 12.92 27.86 20.36
CA GLY A 178 14.17 28.00 21.10
C GLY A 178 14.63 26.70 21.79
N PHE A 179 15.86 26.71 22.30
CA PHE A 179 16.48 25.53 22.91
C PHE A 179 15.89 25.23 24.29
N ILE A 180 15.40 24.01 24.45
CA ILE A 180 14.91 23.45 25.71
C ILE A 180 15.88 22.35 26.16
N ASN A 181 16.27 22.34 27.43
CA ASN A 181 17.12 21.29 27.98
C ASN A 181 16.38 19.95 28.02
N LEU A 182 16.98 18.90 27.47
CA LEU A 182 16.48 17.52 27.53
C LEU A 182 17.29 16.76 28.61
N PRO A 183 16.77 16.62 29.84
CA PRO A 183 17.46 15.89 30.90
C PRO A 183 17.59 14.39 30.57
N PHE A 184 18.69 13.78 31.02
CA PHE A 184 18.92 12.34 30.86
C PHE A 184 17.91 11.53 31.65
N ASN A 185 17.40 10.45 31.03
CA ASN A 185 16.43 9.49 31.57
C ASN A 185 15.13 10.12 32.08
N GLN A 186 14.80 11.33 31.65
CA GLN A 186 13.58 12.02 32.03
C GLN A 186 12.88 12.59 30.79
N ALA A 187 11.62 12.21 30.60
CA ALA A 187 10.83 12.70 29.48
C ALA A 187 10.42 14.17 29.70
N ILE A 188 10.48 14.96 28.64
CA ILE A 188 9.86 16.29 28.55
C ILE A 188 8.65 16.22 27.61
N THR A 189 7.65 17.06 27.83
CA THR A 189 6.50 17.16 26.93
C THR A 189 6.61 18.42 26.09
N ILE A 190 6.47 18.26 24.78
CA ILE A 190 6.41 19.35 23.80
C ILE A 190 5.01 19.33 23.19
N GLU A 191 4.40 20.49 23.10
CA GLU A 191 3.11 20.67 22.43
C GLU A 191 3.35 21.43 21.13
N PHE A 192 3.15 20.74 20.01
CA PHE A 192 3.24 21.33 18.68
C PHE A 192 1.91 21.99 18.31
N GLU A 193 1.97 23.16 17.66
CA GLU A 193 0.76 23.87 17.22
C GLU A 193 0.07 23.18 16.04
N THR A 194 0.86 22.59 15.15
CA THR A 194 0.40 21.95 13.91
C THR A 194 1.07 20.60 13.70
N ALA A 195 0.41 19.71 12.96
CA ALA A 195 1.02 18.49 12.43
C ALA A 195 2.06 18.79 11.32
N GLY A 196 2.65 17.74 10.76
CA GLY A 196 3.63 17.79 9.68
C GLY A 196 5.07 17.65 10.16
N SER A 197 6.01 17.75 9.21
CA SER A 197 7.43 17.56 9.49
C SER A 197 8.00 18.65 10.40
N LYS A 198 8.66 18.22 11.48
CA LYS A 198 9.30 19.08 12.47
C LYS A 198 10.80 18.90 12.43
N THR A 199 11.51 20.00 12.20
CA THR A 199 12.97 20.05 12.31
C THR A 199 13.38 20.29 13.76
N LEU A 200 14.29 19.46 14.26
CA LEU A 200 14.85 19.54 15.60
C LEU A 200 16.33 19.91 15.51
N ASP A 201 16.71 21.09 16.01
CA ASP A 201 18.13 21.43 16.17
C ASP A 201 18.61 20.95 17.54
N THR A 202 19.53 20.00 17.57
CA THR A 202 20.08 19.47 18.82
C THR A 202 21.46 20.08 19.07
N LYS A 203 21.62 20.71 20.24
CA LYS A 203 22.90 21.20 20.76
C LYS A 203 23.41 20.29 21.87
N ILE A 204 24.61 19.76 21.68
CA ILE A 204 25.33 18.96 22.67
C ILE A 204 26.43 19.84 23.26
N LEU A 205 26.38 20.14 24.56
CA LEU A 205 27.42 20.87 25.28
C LEU A 205 28.33 19.88 25.98
N PHE A 206 29.65 20.04 25.82
CA PHE A 206 30.64 19.20 26.47
C PHE A 206 31.21 19.88 27.73
N THR A 207 31.78 19.08 28.64
CA THR A 207 32.36 19.56 29.90
C THR A 207 33.59 20.46 29.71
N ASP A 208 34.25 20.38 28.55
CA ASP A 208 35.36 21.26 28.16
C ASP A 208 34.90 22.65 27.65
N GLY A 209 33.60 22.89 27.60
CA GLY A 209 32.98 24.12 27.11
C GLY A 209 32.76 24.17 25.60
N SER A 210 33.24 23.17 24.84
CA SER A 210 32.94 23.04 23.41
C SER A 210 31.50 22.54 23.20
N SER A 211 30.95 22.74 22.00
CA SER A 211 29.61 22.23 21.66
C SER A 211 29.52 21.73 20.22
N SER A 212 28.63 20.78 19.98
CA SER A 212 28.20 20.36 18.64
C SER A 212 26.73 20.75 18.41
N ILE A 213 26.38 20.99 17.16
CA ILE A 213 24.99 21.19 16.72
C ILE A 213 24.74 20.25 15.54
N SER A 214 23.61 19.56 15.57
CA SER A 214 23.11 18.74 14.47
C SER A 214 21.62 18.98 14.26
N LYS A 215 21.14 18.65 13.06
CA LYS A 215 19.73 18.76 12.70
C LYS A 215 19.13 17.38 12.51
N SER A 216 17.88 17.24 12.91
CA SER A 216 17.09 16.05 12.64
C SER A 216 15.63 16.38 12.34
N THR A 217 14.85 15.39 11.89
CA THR A 217 13.42 15.53 11.61
C THR A 217 12.59 14.44 12.26
N ILE A 218 11.34 14.78 12.55
CA ILE A 218 10.26 13.86 12.91
C ILE A 218 8.94 14.37 12.35
N ASP A 219 8.11 13.48 11.83
CA ASP A 219 6.78 13.82 11.35
C ASP A 219 5.74 13.64 12.46
N ILE A 220 5.08 14.73 12.83
CA ILE A 220 4.01 14.72 13.84
C ILE A 220 2.68 14.60 13.10
N VAL A 221 1.94 13.54 13.37
CA VAL A 221 0.62 13.29 12.77
C VAL A 221 -0.47 13.54 13.83
N LEU A 222 -1.65 14.00 13.42
CA LEU A 222 -2.75 14.20 14.36
C LEU A 222 -3.20 12.87 14.95
N SER A 223 -3.42 12.84 16.26
CA SER A 223 -4.10 11.71 16.91
C SER A 223 -5.62 11.86 16.79
N ALA A 224 -6.38 10.79 17.02
CA ALA A 224 -7.85 10.89 17.16
C ALA A 224 -8.27 11.94 18.21
N THR A 225 -7.49 12.07 19.30
CA THR A 225 -7.74 13.10 20.33
C THR A 225 -7.50 14.51 19.79
N ASP A 226 -6.48 14.72 18.95
CA ASP A 226 -6.23 16.02 18.34
C ASP A 226 -7.29 16.39 17.31
N LEU A 227 -7.70 15.43 16.47
CA LEU A 227 -8.77 15.60 15.48
C LEU A 227 -10.09 15.97 16.17
N ASN A 228 -10.48 15.23 17.21
CA ASN A 228 -11.69 15.53 17.98
C ASN A 228 -11.64 16.94 18.60
N ARG A 229 -10.48 17.37 19.09
CA ARG A 229 -10.31 18.70 19.71
C ARG A 229 -10.22 19.84 18.70
N GLN A 230 -9.47 19.68 17.61
CA GLN A 230 -9.14 20.76 16.67
C GLN A 230 -10.13 20.86 15.52
N GLN A 231 -10.72 19.74 15.10
CA GLN A 231 -11.63 19.66 13.96
C GLN A 231 -13.08 19.33 14.36
N ASN A 232 -13.37 19.25 15.67
CA ASN A 232 -14.71 18.96 16.20
C ASN A 232 -15.30 17.63 15.65
N MET A 233 -14.41 16.64 15.48
CA MET A 233 -14.74 15.27 15.08
C MET A 233 -15.15 14.41 16.29
N ALA A 234 -15.65 13.21 16.01
CA ALA A 234 -16.09 12.26 17.03
C ALA A 234 -15.45 10.86 16.85
N ILE A 235 -14.17 10.85 16.47
CA ILE A 235 -13.40 9.61 16.25
C ILE A 235 -13.37 8.77 17.53
N THR A 236 -13.78 7.53 17.40
CA THR A 236 -13.86 6.54 18.46
C THR A 236 -12.91 5.39 18.18
N THR A 237 -11.94 5.16 19.07
CA THR A 237 -11.08 3.96 19.06
C THR A 237 -11.80 2.81 19.76
N PHE A 238 -11.82 1.64 19.15
CA PHE A 238 -12.51 0.45 19.67
C PHE A 238 -11.73 -0.83 19.36
N ASN A 239 -12.09 -1.92 20.05
CA ASN A 239 -11.52 -3.24 19.82
C ASN A 239 -12.61 -4.19 19.35
N SER A 240 -12.26 -5.18 18.54
CA SER A 240 -13.20 -6.26 18.21
C SER A 240 -13.49 -7.12 19.44
N THR A 241 -14.76 -7.51 19.63
CA THR A 241 -15.10 -8.50 20.68
C THR A 241 -14.79 -9.94 20.26
N ILE A 242 -14.70 -10.17 18.95
CA ILE A 242 -14.35 -11.47 18.35
C ILE A 242 -12.86 -11.47 17.99
N THR A 243 -12.16 -12.55 18.33
CA THR A 243 -10.79 -12.82 17.90
C THR A 243 -10.79 -13.89 16.81
N PRO A 244 -10.22 -13.64 15.61
CA PRO A 244 -10.12 -14.69 14.61
C PRO A 244 -9.12 -15.77 15.04
N ASP A 245 -9.33 -17.00 14.55
CA ASP A 245 -8.33 -18.05 14.68
C ASP A 245 -7.23 -17.83 13.63
N LEU A 246 -6.00 -17.57 14.11
CA LEU A 246 -4.82 -17.34 13.29
C LEU A 246 -3.76 -18.45 13.47
N THR A 247 -4.12 -19.56 14.10
CA THR A 247 -3.17 -20.64 14.41
C THR A 247 -2.58 -21.29 13.17
N ALA A 248 -3.30 -21.29 12.05
CA ALA A 248 -2.81 -21.76 10.75
C ALA A 248 -1.61 -20.94 10.22
N TYR A 249 -1.43 -19.72 10.73
CA TYR A 249 -0.28 -18.86 10.43
C TYR A 249 0.85 -18.99 11.45
N GLY A 250 0.66 -19.76 12.53
CA GLY A 250 1.56 -19.77 13.69
C GLY A 250 1.36 -18.58 14.63
N GLU A 251 0.26 -17.85 14.50
CA GLU A 251 -0.03 -16.63 15.26
C GLU A 251 -1.04 -16.87 16.38
N ALA A 252 -0.89 -16.12 17.48
CA ALA A 252 -1.83 -16.16 18.59
C ALA A 252 -3.12 -15.39 18.26
N ALA A 253 -4.27 -15.94 18.68
CA ALA A 253 -5.57 -15.27 18.57
C ALA A 253 -5.60 -14.01 19.45
N ASN A 254 -5.62 -12.84 18.80
CA ASN A 254 -5.71 -11.53 19.44
C ASN A 254 -6.74 -10.67 18.69
N PHE A 255 -7.39 -9.76 19.40
CA PHE A 255 -8.33 -8.81 18.80
C PHE A 255 -7.59 -7.71 18.03
N GLY A 256 -8.29 -7.13 17.05
CA GLY A 256 -7.85 -5.92 16.36
C GLY A 256 -8.26 -4.67 17.13
N THR A 257 -7.57 -3.56 16.87
CA THR A 257 -7.98 -2.22 17.29
C THR A 257 -8.28 -1.39 16.04
N GLY A 258 -9.43 -0.72 16.03
CA GLY A 258 -9.91 0.13 14.94
C GLY A 258 -10.27 1.53 15.44
N GLU A 259 -10.42 2.46 14.50
CA GLU A 259 -10.97 3.79 14.73
C GLU A 259 -12.13 4.03 13.76
N TYR A 260 -13.21 4.66 14.22
CA TYR A 260 -14.29 5.08 13.32
C TYR A 260 -14.83 6.46 13.68
N ASP A 261 -15.40 7.14 12.68
CA ASP A 261 -16.24 8.34 12.87
C ASP A 261 -17.49 8.26 12.00
N ILE A 262 -18.52 9.03 12.36
CA ILE A 262 -19.82 9.08 11.70
C ILE A 262 -20.08 10.50 11.21
N TYR A 263 -20.04 10.67 9.89
CA TYR A 263 -20.44 11.89 9.20
C TYR A 263 -21.94 11.84 8.92
N LEU A 264 -22.71 12.36 9.87
CA LEU A 264 -24.18 12.39 9.78
C LEU A 264 -24.68 13.21 8.58
N SER A 265 -25.83 12.80 8.06
CA SER A 265 -26.61 13.57 7.09
C SER A 265 -27.11 14.90 7.68
N SER A 266 -27.69 15.76 6.83
CA SER A 266 -28.19 17.09 7.24
C SER A 266 -29.28 17.08 8.33
N ASP A 267 -29.96 15.94 8.55
CA ASP A 267 -30.95 15.79 9.61
C ASP A 267 -30.36 15.47 10.99
N ASN A 268 -29.05 15.18 11.07
CA ASN A 268 -28.32 14.76 12.26
C ASN A 268 -28.89 13.50 12.93
N ILE A 269 -29.45 12.58 12.15
CA ILE A 269 -29.94 11.28 12.64
C ILE A 269 -29.16 10.19 11.91
N LEU A 270 -28.53 9.28 12.64
CA LEU A 270 -27.97 8.07 12.06
C LEU A 270 -29.12 7.15 11.65
N ASP A 271 -29.48 7.11 10.37
CA ASP A 271 -30.58 6.29 9.86
C ASP A 271 -30.25 5.52 8.58
N LYS A 272 -29.36 6.03 7.72
CA LYS A 272 -29.00 5.43 6.42
C LYS A 272 -27.49 5.30 6.26
N PRO A 273 -26.85 4.40 7.03
CA PRO A 273 -25.40 4.29 7.05
C PRO A 273 -24.82 3.67 5.77
N ILE A 274 -23.79 4.33 5.25
CA ILE A 274 -22.82 3.83 4.28
C ILE A 274 -21.50 3.67 5.02
N ILE A 275 -21.07 2.43 5.24
CA ILE A 275 -19.80 2.10 5.89
C ILE A 275 -18.71 2.00 4.83
N VAL A 276 -17.68 2.83 4.94
CA VAL A 276 -16.49 2.82 4.09
C VAL A 276 -15.33 2.24 4.89
N CYS A 277 -14.83 1.10 4.42
CA CYS A 277 -13.73 0.39 5.07
C CYS A 277 -12.40 0.76 4.42
N ASP A 278 -11.42 1.24 5.18
CA ASP A 278 -10.10 1.53 4.63
C ASP A 278 -9.44 0.25 4.04
N GLY A 279 -8.53 0.48 3.12
CA GLY A 279 -7.73 -0.53 2.45
C GLY A 279 -6.37 -0.73 3.09
N PHE A 280 -5.42 -1.18 2.27
CA PHE A 280 -4.04 -1.43 2.69
C PHE A 280 -3.35 -0.09 3.02
N ASP A 281 -2.93 0.10 4.27
CA ASP A 281 -2.34 1.36 4.76
C ASP A 281 -1.06 1.14 5.59
N PRO A 282 0.09 0.87 4.94
CA PRO A 282 1.35 0.74 5.64
C PRO A 282 1.66 1.94 6.52
N SER A 283 2.08 1.62 7.73
CA SER A 283 2.45 2.56 8.77
C SER A 283 1.29 3.39 9.31
N ASP A 284 0.02 3.20 8.94
CA ASP A 284 -1.09 4.09 9.33
C ASP A 284 -0.80 5.53 8.84
N SER A 285 -0.78 5.64 7.51
CA SER A 285 -0.47 6.87 6.78
C SER A 285 -1.70 7.74 6.55
N ARG A 286 -2.90 7.16 6.66
CA ARG A 286 -4.18 7.84 6.51
C ARG A 286 -4.95 7.85 7.82
N ASP A 287 -5.46 9.01 8.19
CA ASP A 287 -6.44 9.16 9.26
C ASP A 287 -7.88 9.18 8.70
N ILE A 288 -8.87 9.26 9.58
CA ILE A 288 -10.29 9.27 9.19
C ILE A 288 -10.63 10.37 8.15
N PRO A 289 -10.17 11.63 8.29
CA PRO A 289 -10.31 12.64 7.24
C PRO A 289 -9.67 12.23 5.90
N ALA A 290 -8.44 11.71 5.92
CA ALA A 290 -7.76 11.28 4.71
C ALA A 290 -8.51 10.15 3.99
N ILE A 291 -9.09 9.20 4.73
CA ILE A 291 -9.93 8.13 4.16
C ILE A 291 -11.22 8.70 3.57
N TYR A 292 -11.86 9.68 4.24
CA TYR A 292 -13.04 10.36 3.69
C TYR A 292 -12.72 11.11 2.38
N SER A 293 -11.53 11.72 2.28
CA SER A 293 -11.02 12.34 1.05
C SER A 293 -10.71 11.35 -0.07
N LEU A 294 -10.59 10.05 0.18
CA LEU A 294 -10.53 9.06 -0.91
C LEU A 294 -11.87 8.97 -1.68
N LEU A 295 -12.94 9.55 -1.15
CA LEU A 295 -14.22 9.70 -1.84
C LEU A 295 -14.27 10.93 -2.78
N ASP A 296 -13.17 11.69 -2.86
CA ASP A 296 -13.04 12.84 -3.74
C ASP A 296 -12.97 12.42 -5.21
N PHE A 297 -13.63 13.18 -6.09
CA PHE A 297 -13.59 12.99 -7.53
C PHE A 297 -13.78 14.33 -8.26
N THR A 298 -13.52 14.34 -9.56
CA THR A 298 -13.74 15.52 -10.41
C THR A 298 -14.67 15.14 -11.56
N TYR A 299 -15.75 15.91 -11.73
CA TYR A 299 -16.63 15.83 -12.90
C TYR A 299 -15.87 16.19 -14.17
N ASP A 300 -16.31 15.70 -15.32
CA ASP A 300 -15.72 15.96 -16.65
C ASP A 300 -15.65 17.46 -16.99
N ASN A 301 -16.50 18.27 -16.38
CA ASN A 301 -16.49 19.74 -16.51
C ASN A 301 -15.43 20.44 -15.63
N GLY A 302 -14.62 19.70 -14.88
CA GLY A 302 -13.59 20.19 -13.96
C GLY A 302 -14.08 20.52 -12.55
N THR A 303 -15.35 20.22 -12.22
CA THR A 303 -15.90 20.49 -10.87
C THR A 303 -15.44 19.41 -9.90
N PHE A 304 -14.75 19.82 -8.83
CA PHE A 304 -14.40 18.93 -7.73
C PHE A 304 -15.63 18.62 -6.86
N SER A 305 -15.78 17.37 -6.45
CA SER A 305 -16.84 16.89 -5.55
C SER A 305 -16.35 15.72 -4.70
N ASN A 306 -17.17 15.28 -3.75
CA ASN A 306 -16.92 14.15 -2.88
C ASN A 306 -18.17 13.25 -2.81
N LEU A 307 -18.02 11.95 -3.08
CA LEU A 307 -19.15 11.00 -3.09
C LEU A 307 -19.84 10.95 -1.71
N GLY A 308 -19.08 11.01 -0.62
CA GLY A 308 -19.62 11.06 0.74
C GLY A 308 -20.49 12.29 0.97
N ASP A 309 -20.02 13.47 0.57
CA ASP A 309 -20.78 14.73 0.70
C ASP A 309 -22.05 14.75 -0.15
N GLU A 310 -22.00 14.20 -1.36
CA GLU A 310 -23.17 14.05 -2.21
C GLU A 310 -24.20 13.11 -1.59
N MET A 311 -23.76 11.99 -1.00
CA MET A 311 -24.67 11.05 -0.34
C MET A 311 -25.26 11.61 0.95
N ARG A 312 -24.50 12.40 1.71
CA ARG A 312 -25.03 13.14 2.87
C ARG A 312 -26.07 14.18 2.49
N THR A 313 -25.93 14.79 1.31
CA THR A 313 -26.95 15.69 0.75
C THR A 313 -28.23 14.94 0.37
N GLU A 314 -28.11 13.65 -0.02
CA GLU A 314 -29.25 12.76 -0.27
C GLU A 314 -29.82 12.10 1.01
N GLY A 315 -29.27 12.42 2.18
CA GLY A 315 -29.74 11.95 3.48
C GLY A 315 -29.17 10.60 3.91
N PHE A 316 -27.98 10.22 3.43
CA PHE A 316 -27.20 9.09 3.94
C PHE A 316 -26.16 9.54 4.97
N ASP A 317 -25.77 8.65 5.87
CA ASP A 317 -24.70 8.86 6.83
C ASP A 317 -23.45 8.12 6.38
N ILE A 318 -22.27 8.74 6.46
CA ILE A 318 -21.02 8.06 6.11
C ILE A 318 -20.31 7.63 7.39
N VAL A 319 -20.04 6.33 7.51
CA VAL A 319 -19.26 5.75 8.61
C VAL A 319 -17.91 5.33 8.04
N VAL A 320 -16.82 5.90 8.53
CA VAL A 320 -15.47 5.58 8.05
C VAL A 320 -14.78 4.68 9.07
N LEU A 321 -14.17 3.57 8.62
CA LEU A 321 -13.38 2.65 9.45
C LEU A 321 -11.91 2.72 9.08
N ASN A 322 -11.05 3.10 10.03
CA ASN A 322 -9.59 3.10 9.96
C ASN A 322 -8.98 1.97 10.80
N PHE A 323 -7.81 1.48 10.40
CA PHE A 323 -7.00 0.48 11.10
C PHE A 323 -5.67 1.10 11.58
N PRO A 324 -5.64 1.70 12.79
CA PRO A 324 -4.47 2.44 13.23
C PRO A 324 -3.28 1.54 13.59
N VAL A 325 -2.10 2.13 13.73
CA VAL A 325 -0.98 1.54 14.47
C VAL A 325 -1.30 1.61 15.97
N TYR A 326 -1.21 0.47 16.66
CA TYR A 326 -1.51 0.38 18.08
C TYR A 326 -0.54 -0.56 18.82
N THR A 327 -0.44 -0.37 20.14
CA THR A 327 0.26 -1.32 21.00
C THR A 327 -0.73 -2.34 21.53
N ARG A 328 -0.50 -3.61 21.21
CA ARG A 328 -1.31 -4.71 21.73
C ARG A 328 -1.07 -4.89 23.23
N ALA A 329 -2.12 -4.78 24.03
CA ALA A 329 -2.03 -4.83 25.49
C ALA A 329 -1.60 -6.19 26.07
N SER A 330 -1.81 -7.30 25.35
CA SER A 330 -1.54 -8.65 25.86
C SER A 330 -0.05 -8.96 25.99
N ASP A 331 0.75 -8.43 25.08
CA ASP A 331 2.20 -8.67 25.05
C ASP A 331 3.03 -7.42 24.93
N GLY A 332 2.49 -6.31 24.42
CA GLY A 332 3.20 -5.04 24.17
C GLY A 332 3.65 -4.86 22.72
N VAL A 333 3.30 -5.76 21.79
CA VAL A 333 3.79 -5.67 20.40
C VAL A 333 3.11 -4.50 19.69
N THR A 334 3.90 -3.70 18.96
CA THR A 334 3.36 -2.70 18.03
C THR A 334 2.79 -3.40 16.82
N ILE A 335 1.50 -3.20 16.57
CA ILE A 335 0.77 -3.75 15.43
C ILE A 335 0.43 -2.60 14.51
N ASP A 336 0.71 -2.79 13.23
CA ASP A 336 0.29 -1.90 12.16
C ASP A 336 -1.03 -2.42 11.58
N GLY A 337 -2.16 -1.86 12.03
CA GLY A 337 -3.49 -2.34 11.67
C GLY A 337 -3.76 -2.27 10.17
N GLY A 338 -3.20 -1.28 9.47
CA GLY A 338 -3.40 -1.07 8.03
C GLY A 338 -2.79 -2.15 7.15
N VAL A 339 -1.96 -3.03 7.71
CA VAL A 339 -1.33 -4.16 6.99
C VAL A 339 -1.39 -5.48 7.77
N ASP A 340 -2.20 -5.54 8.82
CA ASP A 340 -2.39 -6.71 9.66
C ASP A 340 -3.22 -7.81 8.95
N PHE A 341 -3.40 -8.96 9.60
CA PHE A 341 -4.21 -10.05 9.07
C PHE A 341 -5.63 -9.58 8.70
N ILE A 342 -6.05 -9.87 7.47
CA ILE A 342 -7.35 -9.45 6.94
C ILE A 342 -8.50 -9.98 7.81
N GLU A 343 -8.37 -11.19 8.38
CA GLU A 343 -9.36 -11.77 9.29
C GLU A 343 -9.50 -10.97 10.59
N ARG A 344 -8.40 -10.39 11.10
CA ARG A 344 -8.43 -9.57 12.32
C ARG A 344 -9.12 -8.24 12.06
N ASN A 345 -8.82 -7.62 10.92
CA ASN A 345 -9.50 -6.41 10.46
C ASN A 345 -10.98 -6.67 10.15
N ALA A 346 -11.33 -7.87 9.64
CA ALA A 346 -12.72 -8.24 9.41
C ALA A 346 -13.52 -8.32 10.71
N MET A 347 -12.95 -8.80 11.81
CA MET A 347 -13.64 -8.82 13.10
C MET A 347 -13.89 -7.41 13.67
N LEU A 348 -13.07 -6.42 13.32
CA LEU A 348 -13.37 -5.02 13.64
C LEU A 348 -14.58 -4.50 12.85
N LEU A 349 -14.70 -4.87 11.57
CA LEU A 349 -15.87 -4.48 10.79
C LEU A 349 -17.16 -5.19 11.28
N VAL A 350 -17.08 -6.46 11.70
CA VAL A 350 -18.21 -7.14 12.36
C VAL A 350 -18.66 -6.38 13.60
N GLU A 351 -17.71 -5.96 14.45
CA GLU A 351 -18.00 -5.17 15.63
C GLU A 351 -18.61 -3.81 15.26
N LEU A 352 -18.07 -3.11 14.26
CA LEU A 352 -18.60 -1.83 13.81
C LEU A 352 -20.03 -1.95 13.26
N ILE A 353 -20.33 -2.98 12.47
CA ILE A 353 -21.68 -3.25 11.97
C ILE A 353 -22.65 -3.40 13.15
N ASN A 354 -22.28 -4.15 14.20
CA ASN A 354 -23.12 -4.30 15.39
C ASN A 354 -23.31 -2.97 16.14
N ILE A 355 -22.26 -2.16 16.26
CA ILE A 355 -22.33 -0.82 16.88
C ILE A 355 -23.31 0.07 16.10
N ILE A 356 -23.17 0.15 14.77
CA ILE A 356 -24.02 0.99 13.91
C ILE A 356 -25.47 0.49 13.94
N ASN A 357 -25.71 -0.82 13.85
CA ASN A 357 -27.06 -1.39 13.92
C ASN A 357 -27.75 -1.14 15.26
N ALA A 358 -27.00 -1.11 16.36
CA ALA A 358 -27.55 -0.81 17.68
C ALA A 358 -27.86 0.68 17.88
N GLN A 359 -27.18 1.57 17.14
CA GLN A 359 -27.31 3.02 17.27
C GLN A 359 -28.28 3.65 16.25
N LYS A 360 -28.38 3.08 15.06
CA LYS A 360 -29.18 3.65 13.98
C LYS A 360 -30.67 3.64 14.28
N VAL A 361 -31.36 4.67 13.80
CA VAL A 361 -32.81 4.84 13.94
C VAL A 361 -33.50 4.38 12.67
N GLY A 362 -34.57 3.61 12.80
CA GLY A 362 -35.36 3.15 11.66
C GLY A 362 -35.01 1.72 11.25
N ILE A 363 -35.25 1.41 9.97
CA ILE A 363 -35.15 0.04 9.41
C ILE A 363 -34.30 -0.01 8.14
N GLU A 364 -33.63 1.08 7.79
CA GLU A 364 -32.82 1.13 6.58
C GLU A 364 -31.55 0.30 6.78
N GLU A 365 -31.33 -0.63 5.85
CA GLU A 365 -30.19 -1.54 5.88
C GLU A 365 -28.91 -0.82 5.44
N ASN A 366 -27.79 -1.21 6.03
CA ASN A 366 -26.46 -0.67 5.75
C ASN A 366 -26.08 -0.86 4.28
N VAL A 367 -25.26 0.06 3.78
CA VAL A 367 -24.42 -0.13 2.59
C VAL A 367 -22.98 -0.27 3.05
N ILE A 368 -22.20 -1.17 2.44
CA ILE A 368 -20.77 -1.29 2.71
C ILE A 368 -19.99 -1.08 1.41
N ILE A 369 -19.01 -0.19 1.44
CA ILE A 369 -18.05 0.05 0.36
C ILE A 369 -16.68 -0.39 0.85
N GLY A 370 -16.10 -1.36 0.15
CA GLY A 370 -14.78 -1.90 0.44
C GLY A 370 -13.78 -1.60 -0.68
N PRO A 371 -13.10 -0.44 -0.66
CA PRO A 371 -11.97 -0.16 -1.53
C PRO A 371 -10.76 -1.05 -1.23
N SER A 372 -10.06 -1.52 -2.27
CA SER A 372 -8.80 -2.28 -2.13
C SER A 372 -8.93 -3.48 -1.17
N MET A 373 -7.99 -3.65 -0.23
CA MET A 373 -8.04 -4.64 0.86
C MET A 373 -9.34 -4.54 1.69
N GLY A 374 -9.95 -3.35 1.80
CA GLY A 374 -11.24 -3.14 2.47
C GLY A 374 -12.37 -3.97 1.85
N GLY A 375 -12.28 -4.32 0.57
CA GLY A 375 -13.18 -5.27 -0.09
C GLY A 375 -13.01 -6.71 0.38
N LEU A 376 -11.78 -7.14 0.68
CA LEU A 376 -11.53 -8.46 1.28
C LEU A 376 -11.95 -8.49 2.75
N ILE A 377 -11.67 -7.42 3.50
CA ILE A 377 -12.11 -7.24 4.90
C ILE A 377 -13.63 -7.34 4.99
N SER A 378 -14.35 -6.56 4.17
CA SER A 378 -15.82 -6.55 4.14
C SER A 378 -16.42 -7.86 3.64
N ARG A 379 -15.82 -8.49 2.62
CA ARG A 379 -16.21 -9.83 2.18
C ARG A 379 -16.08 -10.84 3.31
N PHE A 380 -14.94 -10.87 4.01
CA PHE A 380 -14.72 -11.80 5.12
C PHE A 380 -15.72 -11.56 6.25
N ALA A 381 -15.91 -10.29 6.66
CA ALA A 381 -16.83 -9.92 7.73
C ALA A 381 -18.27 -10.35 7.44
N LEU A 382 -18.79 -10.03 6.24
CA LEU A 382 -20.14 -10.42 5.83
C LEU A 382 -20.30 -11.94 5.72
N ASN A 383 -19.35 -12.63 5.07
CA ASN A 383 -19.33 -14.10 4.99
C ASN A 383 -19.35 -14.73 6.38
N TYR A 384 -18.54 -14.21 7.31
CA TYR A 384 -18.46 -14.68 8.68
C TYR A 384 -19.80 -14.50 9.41
N MET A 385 -20.41 -13.30 9.32
CA MET A 385 -21.69 -13.04 9.97
C MET A 385 -22.78 -13.95 9.42
N GLU A 386 -22.87 -14.15 8.11
CA GLU A 386 -23.83 -15.07 7.50
C GLU A 386 -23.58 -16.53 7.94
N ASN A 387 -22.33 -16.99 7.94
CA ASN A 387 -21.95 -18.32 8.41
C ASN A 387 -22.33 -18.57 9.87
N GLN A 388 -22.19 -17.55 10.71
CA GLN A 388 -22.51 -17.60 12.14
C GLN A 388 -23.98 -17.27 12.44
N ASN A 389 -24.82 -17.04 11.42
CA ASN A 389 -26.21 -16.59 11.55
C ASN A 389 -26.35 -15.29 12.37
N MET A 390 -25.37 -14.40 12.26
CA MET A 390 -25.39 -13.06 12.85
C MET A 390 -26.05 -12.08 11.87
N PRO A 391 -27.09 -11.32 12.29
CA PRO A 391 -27.71 -10.33 11.42
C PRO A 391 -26.77 -9.15 11.20
N HIS A 392 -26.34 -8.93 9.94
CA HIS A 392 -25.51 -7.78 9.57
C HIS A 392 -26.35 -6.56 9.15
N ASP A 393 -27.63 -6.76 8.81
CA ASP A 393 -28.58 -5.69 8.42
C ASP A 393 -28.01 -4.81 7.29
N THR A 394 -27.52 -5.45 6.22
CA THR A 394 -26.81 -4.83 5.09
C THR A 394 -27.50 -5.27 3.81
N ARG A 395 -27.84 -4.33 2.93
CA ARG A 395 -28.52 -4.63 1.65
C ARG A 395 -27.59 -4.64 0.45
N LEU A 396 -26.51 -3.86 0.51
CA LEU A 396 -25.61 -3.62 -0.62
C LEU A 396 -24.16 -3.68 -0.16
N TRP A 397 -23.36 -4.45 -0.88
CA TRP A 397 -21.92 -4.48 -0.77
C TRP A 397 -21.29 -4.10 -2.11
N ILE A 398 -20.47 -3.05 -2.09
CA ILE A 398 -19.68 -2.55 -3.22
C ILE A 398 -18.22 -2.94 -2.99
N SER A 399 -17.73 -3.90 -3.77
CA SER A 399 -16.29 -4.18 -3.86
C SER A 399 -15.67 -3.18 -4.82
N PHE A 400 -14.74 -2.36 -4.35
CA PHE A 400 -14.11 -1.33 -5.18
C PHE A 400 -12.62 -1.63 -5.36
N ASP A 401 -12.27 -2.03 -6.59
CA ASP A 401 -10.92 -2.38 -7.06
C ASP A 401 -10.18 -3.32 -6.10
N SER A 402 -10.91 -4.28 -5.53
CA SER A 402 -10.42 -5.14 -4.46
C SER A 402 -9.73 -6.37 -5.04
N PRO A 403 -8.61 -6.85 -4.48
CA PRO A 403 -7.91 -8.03 -4.98
C PRO A 403 -8.68 -9.32 -4.63
N GLN A 404 -9.84 -9.59 -5.22
CA GLN A 404 -10.68 -10.75 -4.85
C GLN A 404 -10.02 -12.11 -5.12
N GLN A 405 -8.95 -12.13 -5.93
CA GLN A 405 -8.13 -13.30 -6.20
C GLN A 405 -6.63 -13.01 -6.02
N GLY A 406 -6.28 -11.91 -5.35
CA GLY A 406 -4.90 -11.50 -5.11
C GLY A 406 -4.46 -10.24 -5.85
N ALA A 407 -3.33 -9.71 -5.42
CA ALA A 407 -2.69 -8.49 -5.91
C ALA A 407 -1.33 -8.80 -6.52
N ASN A 408 -0.78 -7.85 -7.24
CA ASN A 408 0.51 -7.96 -7.91
C ASN A 408 1.45 -6.83 -7.50
N VAL A 409 2.70 -7.14 -7.20
CA VAL A 409 3.80 -6.18 -7.20
C VAL A 409 4.90 -6.83 -8.03
N PRO A 410 5.45 -6.17 -9.06
CA PRO A 410 6.45 -6.79 -9.93
C PRO A 410 7.57 -7.46 -9.13
N ILE A 411 7.76 -8.75 -9.36
CA ILE A 411 8.71 -9.57 -8.59
C ILE A 411 10.15 -9.03 -8.71
N GLY A 412 10.48 -8.42 -9.84
CA GLY A 412 11.74 -7.69 -10.05
C GLY A 412 11.95 -6.54 -9.07
N PHE A 413 10.90 -5.78 -8.73
CA PHE A 413 10.98 -4.74 -7.69
C PHE A 413 11.10 -5.34 -6.29
N GLN A 414 10.33 -6.39 -5.97
CA GLN A 414 10.44 -7.05 -4.66
C GLN A 414 11.86 -7.58 -4.43
N SER A 415 12.44 -8.25 -5.43
CA SER A 415 13.82 -8.75 -5.43
C SER A 415 14.84 -7.63 -5.25
N LEU A 416 14.74 -6.59 -6.09
CA LEU A 416 15.66 -5.45 -6.07
C LEU A 416 15.64 -4.75 -4.72
N PHE A 417 14.47 -4.36 -4.21
CA PHE A 417 14.37 -3.63 -2.96
C PHE A 417 14.82 -4.48 -1.77
N ASN A 418 14.51 -5.78 -1.74
CA ASN A 418 14.98 -6.66 -0.68
C ASN A 418 16.52 -6.75 -0.66
N ARG A 419 17.12 -6.85 -1.85
CA ARG A 419 18.58 -6.83 -2.00
C ARG A 419 19.19 -5.51 -1.54
N LEU A 420 18.62 -4.37 -1.93
CA LEU A 420 19.11 -3.06 -1.51
C LEU A 420 18.98 -2.85 0.01
N ALA A 421 17.92 -3.37 0.63
CA ALA A 421 17.64 -3.22 2.06
C ALA A 421 18.54 -4.07 2.98
N TYR A 422 18.97 -5.25 2.51
CA TYR A 422 19.58 -6.28 3.37
C TYR A 422 20.79 -7.02 2.80
N GLY A 423 21.12 -6.89 1.51
CA GLY A 423 22.02 -7.83 0.83
C GLY A 423 23.14 -7.18 0.00
N LEU A 424 23.58 -5.98 0.35
CA LEU A 424 24.68 -5.28 -0.34
C LEU A 424 26.03 -5.42 0.37
N ASP A 425 26.42 -6.61 0.82
CA ASP A 425 27.79 -6.85 1.31
C ASP A 425 28.76 -7.00 0.14
N VAL A 426 29.60 -5.97 -0.05
CA VAL A 426 30.59 -5.93 -1.14
C VAL A 426 31.96 -6.50 -0.71
N GLY A 427 32.08 -6.98 0.53
CA GLY A 427 33.31 -7.56 1.07
C GLY A 427 34.49 -6.57 1.10
N GLY A 428 35.71 -7.10 1.21
CA GLY A 428 36.92 -6.28 1.20
C GLY A 428 36.92 -5.24 2.32
N LEU A 429 37.29 -4.00 1.99
CA LEU A 429 37.11 -2.85 2.87
C LEU A 429 35.71 -2.23 2.78
N GLY A 430 34.89 -2.55 1.79
CA GLY A 430 33.56 -1.95 1.63
C GLY A 430 32.55 -2.48 2.64
N GLY A 431 32.51 -3.80 2.88
CA GLY A 431 31.56 -4.41 3.82
C GLY A 431 30.10 -4.22 3.42
N ASP A 432 29.19 -4.25 4.40
CA ASP A 432 27.75 -4.10 4.18
C ASP A 432 27.36 -2.66 3.81
N GLN A 433 26.80 -2.49 2.62
CA GLN A 433 26.34 -1.23 2.05
C GLN A 433 24.81 -1.12 1.97
N SER A 434 24.08 -2.01 2.64
CA SER A 434 22.62 -2.05 2.61
C SER A 434 22.00 -0.71 3.07
N ILE A 435 20.86 -0.38 2.48
CA ILE A 435 20.21 0.94 2.56
C ILE A 435 19.05 0.87 3.55
N VAL A 436 19.27 1.42 4.74
CA VAL A 436 18.31 1.37 5.85
C VAL A 436 16.97 2.05 5.49
N SER A 437 16.98 3.12 4.69
CA SER A 437 15.75 3.82 4.30
C SER A 437 14.80 3.00 3.43
N ILE A 438 15.27 1.89 2.82
CA ILE A 438 14.44 0.99 2.00
C ILE A 438 13.80 -0.12 2.85
N GLN A 439 14.33 -0.39 4.05
CA GLN A 439 13.81 -1.44 4.93
C GLN A 439 12.30 -1.35 5.22
N PRO A 440 11.69 -0.16 5.39
CA PRO A 440 10.23 -0.05 5.56
C PRO A 440 9.41 -0.63 4.41
N ILE A 441 9.89 -0.58 3.17
CA ILE A 441 9.23 -1.23 2.01
C ILE A 441 9.21 -2.75 2.22
N ILE A 442 10.27 -3.31 2.79
CA ILE A 442 10.38 -4.75 3.01
C ILE A 442 9.58 -5.18 4.23
N ASP A 443 9.91 -4.66 5.40
CA ASP A 443 9.34 -5.18 6.65
C ASP A 443 7.99 -4.57 6.98
N GLY A 444 7.77 -3.30 6.63
CA GLY A 444 6.51 -2.60 6.87
C GLY A 444 5.45 -2.86 5.80
N MET A 445 5.85 -3.25 4.59
CA MET A 445 4.91 -3.43 3.46
C MET A 445 4.94 -4.87 2.90
N LEU A 446 6.03 -5.34 2.31
CA LEU A 446 6.05 -6.61 1.57
C LEU A 446 6.04 -7.88 2.45
N LYS A 447 6.59 -7.82 3.66
CA LYS A 447 6.54 -8.89 4.67
C LYS A 447 5.34 -8.76 5.62
N SER A 448 4.49 -7.76 5.43
CA SER A 448 3.29 -7.61 6.26
C SER A 448 2.35 -8.82 6.11
N PRO A 449 1.56 -9.16 7.14
CA PRO A 449 0.55 -10.20 7.04
C PRO A 449 -0.38 -10.04 5.81
N ALA A 450 -0.93 -8.84 5.60
CA ALA A 450 -1.82 -8.58 4.48
C ALA A 450 -1.14 -8.77 3.11
N ALA A 451 0.10 -8.30 2.93
CA ALA A 451 0.81 -8.49 1.67
C ALA A 451 1.08 -9.98 1.39
N ARG A 452 1.48 -10.75 2.40
CA ARG A 452 1.64 -12.21 2.30
C ARG A 452 0.33 -12.95 1.97
N GLN A 453 -0.82 -12.42 2.40
CA GLN A 453 -2.14 -12.96 2.08
C GLN A 453 -2.59 -12.60 0.66
N MET A 454 -2.21 -11.42 0.15
CA MET A 454 -2.73 -10.91 -1.12
C MET A 454 -1.84 -11.17 -2.32
N LEU A 455 -0.51 -11.10 -2.19
CA LEU A 455 0.40 -11.17 -3.33
C LEU A 455 0.37 -12.54 -4.02
N LEU A 456 0.18 -12.52 -5.34
CA LEU A 456 0.15 -13.69 -6.22
C LEU A 456 1.54 -14.26 -6.51
N ASP A 457 2.54 -13.39 -6.43
CA ASP A 457 3.96 -13.72 -6.52
C ASP A 457 4.69 -12.96 -5.42
N GLN A 458 5.38 -13.67 -4.52
CA GLN A 458 5.91 -13.06 -3.30
C GLN A 458 7.34 -13.51 -3.04
N PHE A 459 8.25 -12.54 -2.87
CA PHE A 459 9.69 -12.79 -2.89
C PHE A 459 10.20 -13.80 -1.84
N GLU A 460 9.57 -13.91 -0.67
CA GLU A 460 9.99 -14.87 0.37
C GLU A 460 9.83 -16.32 -0.10
N ALA A 461 8.87 -16.59 -0.99
CA ALA A 461 8.69 -17.91 -1.58
C ALA A 461 9.79 -18.29 -2.60
N HIS A 462 10.57 -17.30 -3.08
CA HIS A 462 11.68 -17.50 -4.00
C HIS A 462 13.03 -17.60 -3.30
N LEU A 463 13.13 -17.34 -1.99
CA LEU A 463 14.41 -17.30 -1.30
C LEU A 463 15.06 -18.69 -1.21
N ALA A 464 16.36 -18.73 -1.48
CA ALA A 464 17.18 -19.91 -1.27
C ALA A 464 17.21 -20.30 0.22
N ALA A 465 17.28 -21.60 0.50
CA ALA A 465 17.27 -22.10 1.87
C ALA A 465 18.41 -21.48 2.71
N GLY A 466 18.02 -20.73 3.75
CA GLY A 466 18.94 -20.06 4.67
C GLY A 466 19.47 -18.70 4.18
N SER A 467 18.94 -18.16 3.08
CA SER A 467 19.20 -16.79 2.63
C SER A 467 17.97 -15.91 2.82
N ASP A 468 18.18 -14.68 3.26
CA ASP A 468 17.13 -13.66 3.38
C ASP A 468 17.01 -12.78 2.12
N VAL A 469 17.91 -12.94 1.14
CA VAL A 469 18.05 -12.04 -0.01
C VAL A 469 18.30 -12.74 -1.35
N ASP A 470 18.89 -13.94 -1.36
CA ASP A 470 19.22 -14.67 -2.59
C ASP A 470 18.03 -15.48 -3.06
N PHE A 471 17.63 -15.27 -4.31
CA PHE A 471 16.62 -16.10 -4.95
C PHE A 471 17.22 -17.47 -5.29
N ASP A 472 16.44 -18.53 -5.07
CA ASP A 472 16.75 -19.87 -5.52
C ASP A 472 16.59 -19.94 -7.04
N PRO A 473 17.66 -20.24 -7.80
CA PRO A 473 17.59 -20.27 -9.27
C PRO A 473 16.70 -21.40 -9.80
N THR A 474 16.20 -22.30 -8.95
CA THR A 474 15.27 -23.36 -9.31
C THR A 474 13.80 -22.97 -9.13
N ILE A 475 13.50 -21.87 -8.42
CA ILE A 475 12.14 -21.38 -8.17
C ILE A 475 11.87 -20.17 -9.07
N LEU A 476 11.51 -20.45 -10.33
CA LEU A 476 11.31 -19.42 -11.36
C LEU A 476 9.86 -19.03 -11.58
N LEU A 477 8.92 -19.96 -11.32
CA LEU A 477 7.49 -19.73 -11.56
C LEU A 477 6.89 -18.87 -10.44
N PRO A 478 5.87 -18.03 -10.74
CA PRO A 478 5.20 -17.22 -9.75
C PRO A 478 4.71 -18.07 -8.59
N THR A 479 5.11 -17.71 -7.38
CA THR A 479 4.83 -18.48 -6.17
C THR A 479 4.35 -17.55 -5.06
N PRO A 480 3.09 -17.66 -4.61
CA PRO A 480 2.60 -16.86 -3.51
C PRO A 480 3.18 -17.36 -2.17
N HIS A 481 3.18 -16.49 -1.16
CA HIS A 481 3.49 -16.91 0.20
C HIS A 481 2.42 -17.92 0.71
N PRO A 482 2.76 -18.92 1.55
CA PRO A 482 1.79 -19.89 2.07
C PRO A 482 0.52 -19.29 2.69
N PHE A 483 0.64 -18.09 3.27
CA PHE A 483 -0.47 -17.35 3.88
C PHE A 483 -1.59 -17.06 2.88
N HIS A 484 -1.27 -16.82 1.61
CA HIS A 484 -2.26 -16.61 0.55
C HIS A 484 -3.24 -17.78 0.48
N SER A 485 -2.73 -19.00 0.42
CA SER A 485 -3.57 -20.20 0.35
C SER A 485 -4.41 -20.40 1.61
N VAL A 486 -3.85 -20.15 2.80
CA VAL A 486 -4.57 -20.25 4.08
C VAL A 486 -5.74 -19.26 4.11
N PHE A 487 -5.48 -18.01 3.76
CA PHE A 487 -6.48 -16.94 3.76
C PHE A 487 -7.61 -17.20 2.77
N TYR A 488 -7.28 -17.41 1.48
CA TYR A 488 -8.33 -17.59 0.46
C TYR A 488 -9.13 -18.87 0.66
N ASN A 489 -8.52 -19.95 1.16
CA ASN A 489 -9.27 -21.16 1.52
C ASN A 489 -10.25 -20.87 2.67
N SER A 490 -9.80 -20.16 3.71
CA SER A 490 -10.66 -19.74 4.82
C SER A 490 -11.82 -18.88 4.33
N LEU A 491 -11.51 -17.79 3.63
CA LEU A 491 -12.48 -16.82 3.07
C LEU A 491 -13.54 -17.50 2.18
N ASN A 492 -13.10 -18.37 1.26
CA ASN A 492 -13.98 -19.07 0.32
C ASN A 492 -14.84 -20.16 0.99
N SER A 493 -14.45 -20.65 2.17
CA SER A 493 -15.16 -21.72 2.88
C SER A 493 -16.28 -21.25 3.81
N LEU A 494 -16.32 -19.94 4.12
CA LEU A 494 -17.30 -19.37 5.04
C LEU A 494 -18.74 -19.45 4.50
N THR A 495 -18.94 -19.29 3.19
CA THR A 495 -20.25 -19.43 2.54
C THR A 495 -20.17 -20.42 1.38
N THR A 496 -21.31 -20.88 0.85
CA THR A 496 -21.31 -21.89 -0.24
C THR A 496 -20.70 -21.33 -1.52
N SER A 497 -20.95 -20.05 -1.79
CA SER A 497 -20.39 -19.34 -2.95
C SER A 497 -18.99 -18.77 -2.71
N GLY A 498 -18.55 -18.68 -1.46
CA GLY A 498 -17.36 -17.93 -1.04
C GLY A 498 -17.58 -16.41 -1.00
N TYR A 499 -18.79 -15.92 -1.26
CA TYR A 499 -19.18 -14.51 -1.20
C TYR A 499 -20.44 -14.34 -0.35
N PRO A 500 -20.79 -13.11 0.08
CA PRO A 500 -21.99 -12.89 0.88
C PRO A 500 -23.25 -13.22 0.08
N GLU A 501 -24.15 -14.02 0.65
CA GLU A 501 -25.28 -14.62 -0.04
C GLU A 501 -26.59 -13.85 0.18
N SER A 502 -26.66 -13.01 1.22
CA SER A 502 -27.86 -12.27 1.62
C SER A 502 -27.82 -10.77 1.30
N VAL A 503 -26.80 -10.33 0.54
CA VAL A 503 -26.65 -8.95 0.07
C VAL A 503 -26.64 -8.87 -1.46
N ARG A 504 -27.04 -7.72 -2.00
CA ARG A 504 -26.73 -7.34 -3.39
C ARG A 504 -25.23 -7.06 -3.48
N LYS A 505 -24.55 -7.73 -4.41
CA LYS A 505 -23.10 -7.61 -4.61
C LYS A 505 -22.83 -6.86 -5.89
N VAL A 506 -22.06 -5.78 -5.83
CA VAL A 506 -21.63 -5.06 -7.03
C VAL A 506 -20.14 -4.78 -6.99
N SER A 507 -19.55 -4.63 -8.17
CA SER A 507 -18.11 -4.35 -8.31
C SER A 507 -17.85 -3.06 -9.07
N ILE A 508 -16.91 -2.27 -8.61
CA ILE A 508 -16.27 -1.22 -9.38
C ILE A 508 -14.82 -1.66 -9.51
N ILE A 509 -14.25 -1.66 -10.70
CA ILE A 509 -12.83 -1.91 -10.90
C ILE A 509 -12.19 -0.71 -11.59
N ASN A 510 -10.88 -0.53 -11.40
CA ASN A 510 -10.09 0.46 -12.14
C ASN A 510 -9.30 -0.17 -13.29
N GLY A 511 -9.34 -1.49 -13.44
CA GLY A 511 -8.79 -2.19 -14.59
C GLY A 511 -9.65 -2.10 -15.84
N SER A 512 -9.00 -2.11 -17.01
CA SER A 512 -9.71 -2.04 -18.30
C SER A 512 -10.60 -3.27 -18.54
N GLY A 513 -11.90 -3.03 -18.77
CA GLY A 513 -12.89 -4.06 -19.15
C GLY A 513 -12.76 -4.54 -20.61
N ILE A 514 -12.03 -3.80 -21.44
CA ILE A 514 -11.68 -4.19 -22.81
C ILE A 514 -10.23 -4.69 -22.92
N ASN A 515 -9.57 -4.89 -21.78
CA ASN A 515 -8.20 -5.40 -21.68
C ASN A 515 -7.17 -4.54 -22.44
N ALA A 516 -7.37 -3.23 -22.43
CA ALA A 516 -6.41 -2.26 -22.90
C ALA A 516 -5.12 -2.36 -22.07
N ARG A 517 -3.97 -2.15 -22.72
CA ARG A 517 -2.69 -2.00 -22.03
C ARG A 517 -2.60 -0.62 -21.43
N TYR A 518 -1.99 -0.51 -20.26
CA TYR A 518 -1.63 0.79 -19.70
C TYR A 518 -0.30 1.25 -20.35
N PRO A 519 -0.13 2.56 -20.61
CA PRO A 519 1.02 3.06 -21.33
C PRO A 519 2.26 3.26 -20.43
N ASP A 520 3.44 3.23 -21.03
CA ASP A 520 4.67 3.76 -20.45
C ASP A 520 4.71 5.30 -20.50
N LYS A 521 5.78 5.93 -19.98
CA LYS A 521 5.95 7.40 -19.98
C LYS A 521 5.97 8.03 -21.39
N THR A 522 6.18 7.23 -22.43
CA THR A 522 6.18 7.69 -23.83
C THR A 522 4.82 7.53 -24.52
N GLY A 523 3.85 6.92 -23.83
CA GLY A 523 2.54 6.61 -24.37
C GLY A 523 2.45 5.27 -25.10
N ALA A 524 3.51 4.44 -25.06
CA ALA A 524 3.52 3.13 -25.70
C ALA A 524 2.94 2.06 -24.78
N ASP A 525 2.17 1.13 -25.34
CA ASP A 525 1.60 0.00 -24.60
C ASP A 525 2.68 -0.81 -23.86
N ILE A 526 2.45 -1.06 -22.56
CA ILE A 526 3.29 -1.96 -21.78
C ILE A 526 2.95 -3.41 -22.12
N LEU A 527 4.00 -4.19 -22.37
CA LEU A 527 3.95 -5.59 -22.76
C LEU A 527 4.79 -6.45 -21.78
N PRO A 528 4.56 -7.77 -21.73
CA PRO A 528 5.45 -8.68 -21.02
C PRO A 528 6.91 -8.53 -21.45
N ASP A 529 7.85 -8.84 -20.55
CA ASP A 529 9.30 -8.68 -20.74
C ASP A 529 9.76 -7.22 -21.03
N ARG A 530 8.91 -6.22 -20.78
CA ARG A 530 9.32 -4.82 -20.92
C ARG A 530 10.38 -4.48 -19.87
N GLU A 531 11.51 -3.95 -20.34
CA GLU A 531 12.48 -3.27 -19.48
C GLU A 531 11.92 -1.93 -19.05
N ILE A 532 11.72 -1.78 -17.74
CA ILE A 532 11.10 -0.61 -17.11
C ILE A 532 12.10 0.24 -16.35
N LEU A 533 13.30 -0.30 -16.13
CA LEU A 533 14.45 0.42 -15.60
C LEU A 533 15.71 -0.11 -16.26
N ASN A 534 16.58 0.80 -16.69
CA ASN A 534 17.95 0.53 -17.07
C ASN A 534 18.74 1.82 -16.91
N THR A 535 19.35 1.98 -15.74
CA THR A 535 20.01 3.21 -15.36
C THR A 535 21.42 2.95 -14.87
N PHE A 536 22.33 3.82 -15.28
CA PHE A 536 23.69 3.92 -14.77
C PHE A 536 23.79 5.23 -13.99
N ILE A 537 24.12 5.13 -12.71
CA ILE A 537 24.27 6.24 -11.79
C ILE A 537 25.75 6.34 -11.44
N PRO A 538 26.49 7.32 -11.99
CA PRO A 538 27.89 7.52 -11.65
C PRO A 538 28.04 8.11 -10.25
N ASP A 539 29.19 7.85 -9.63
CA ASP A 539 29.63 8.48 -8.39
C ASP A 539 28.61 8.38 -7.23
N VAL A 540 27.90 7.24 -7.14
CA VAL A 540 27.03 6.95 -5.97
C VAL A 540 27.84 6.90 -4.67
N ALA A 541 29.12 6.54 -4.80
CA ALA A 541 30.15 6.77 -3.79
C ALA A 541 31.48 7.18 -4.46
N THR A 542 32.49 7.50 -3.65
CA THR A 542 33.82 7.86 -4.16
C THR A 542 34.39 6.70 -4.99
N GLY A 543 34.42 6.86 -6.32
CA GLY A 543 34.90 5.84 -7.25
C GLY A 543 34.02 4.60 -7.35
N THR A 544 32.74 4.70 -6.97
CA THR A 544 31.75 3.64 -7.12
C THR A 544 30.61 4.11 -8.02
N ASP A 545 30.28 3.31 -9.03
CA ASP A 545 29.14 3.53 -9.91
C ASP A 545 28.11 2.41 -9.74
N ALA A 546 26.82 2.71 -9.94
CA ALA A 546 25.75 1.73 -9.82
C ALA A 546 24.98 1.57 -11.14
N THR A 547 24.68 0.32 -11.50
CA THR A 547 23.73 0.00 -12.58
C THR A 547 22.57 -0.79 -12.01
N PHE A 548 21.35 -0.34 -12.31
CA PHE A 548 20.12 -1.01 -11.93
C PHE A 548 19.29 -1.32 -13.18
N LYS A 549 18.79 -2.54 -13.28
CA LYS A 549 17.78 -2.90 -14.29
C LYS A 549 16.63 -3.65 -13.65
N VAL A 550 15.43 -3.40 -14.17
CA VAL A 550 14.21 -4.12 -13.81
C VAL A 550 13.42 -4.38 -15.09
N ARG A 551 12.98 -5.63 -15.24
CA ARG A 551 12.08 -6.06 -16.31
C ARG A 551 10.79 -6.60 -15.70
N LEU A 552 9.69 -6.38 -16.42
CA LEU A 552 8.43 -7.03 -16.10
C LEU A 552 8.51 -8.53 -16.40
N THR A 553 7.66 -9.30 -15.73
CA THR A 553 7.51 -10.74 -15.94
C THR A 553 7.29 -11.09 -17.42
N PRO A 554 7.80 -12.24 -17.87
CA PRO A 554 8.00 -12.51 -19.29
C PRO A 554 6.74 -13.03 -19.98
N TYR A 555 6.83 -13.28 -21.29
CA TYR A 555 5.79 -14.01 -22.02
C TYR A 555 5.66 -15.46 -21.53
N ASN A 556 4.50 -16.07 -21.75
CA ASN A 556 4.21 -17.45 -21.36
C ASN A 556 5.32 -18.42 -21.80
N SER A 557 5.63 -19.40 -20.94
CA SER A 557 6.68 -20.40 -21.20
C SER A 557 8.10 -19.85 -21.43
N THR A 558 8.36 -18.57 -21.14
CA THR A 558 9.69 -17.97 -21.26
C THR A 558 10.20 -17.49 -19.90
N THR A 559 11.53 -17.36 -19.80
CA THR A 559 12.24 -16.88 -18.60
C THR A 559 13.01 -15.62 -18.98
N ASN A 560 13.02 -14.62 -18.11
CA ASN A 560 13.85 -13.43 -18.24
C ASN A 560 14.49 -13.01 -16.91
N GLU A 561 15.54 -12.19 -17.00
CA GLU A 561 16.14 -11.50 -15.85
C GLU A 561 15.23 -10.34 -15.46
N VAL A 562 14.59 -10.44 -14.29
CA VAL A 562 13.63 -9.44 -13.79
C VAL A 562 14.27 -8.39 -12.91
N SER A 563 15.43 -8.68 -12.30
CA SER A 563 16.22 -7.71 -11.54
C SER A 563 17.71 -7.87 -11.81
N TYR A 564 18.42 -6.74 -11.84
CA TYR A 564 19.87 -6.69 -12.00
C TYR A 564 20.43 -5.52 -11.18
N ILE A 565 21.46 -5.82 -10.38
CA ILE A 565 22.27 -4.85 -9.65
C ILE A 565 23.72 -5.08 -10.02
N PHE A 566 24.41 -4.00 -10.39
CA PHE A 566 25.85 -4.00 -10.53
C PHE A 566 26.45 -2.78 -9.84
N LEU A 567 27.45 -3.00 -9.00
CA LEU A 567 28.25 -1.94 -8.41
C LEU A 567 29.68 -2.09 -8.93
N ASP A 568 30.12 -1.13 -9.74
CA ASP A 568 31.53 -0.99 -10.14
C ASP A 568 32.26 -0.38 -8.95
N LEU A 569 33.12 -1.17 -8.32
CA LEU A 569 33.74 -0.78 -7.06
C LEU A 569 35.21 -0.44 -7.27
N PRO A 570 35.73 0.57 -6.56
CA PRO A 570 37.09 1.03 -6.81
C PRO A 570 38.10 -0.05 -6.40
N TRP A 571 38.96 -0.51 -7.33
CA TRP A 571 39.96 -1.57 -7.06
C TRP A 571 40.76 -1.41 -5.74
N TYR A 572 40.95 -0.18 -5.28
CA TYR A 572 41.67 0.14 -4.05
C TYR A 572 40.94 -0.25 -2.76
N CYS A 573 39.61 -0.44 -2.75
CA CYS A 573 38.91 -0.98 -1.58
C CYS A 573 39.19 -2.48 -1.34
N PHE A 574 39.88 -3.16 -2.26
CA PHE A 574 39.97 -4.63 -2.29
C PHE A 574 38.61 -5.34 -2.22
N CYS A 575 37.54 -4.62 -2.56
CA CYS A 575 36.23 -5.15 -2.84
C CYS A 575 36.19 -5.49 -4.34
N GLY A 576 35.66 -6.66 -4.68
CA GLY A 576 35.40 -7.02 -6.07
C GLY A 576 34.08 -6.39 -6.49
N ASP A 577 33.89 -6.15 -7.78
CA ASP A 577 32.62 -5.67 -8.30
C ASP A 577 31.46 -6.55 -7.82
N PHE A 578 30.37 -5.90 -7.45
CA PHE A 578 29.19 -6.60 -6.96
C PHE A 578 28.23 -6.82 -8.12
N THR A 579 27.71 -8.03 -8.27
CA THR A 579 26.64 -8.33 -9.23
C THR A 579 25.60 -9.20 -8.56
N ASN A 580 24.33 -8.83 -8.72
CA ASN A 580 23.19 -9.66 -8.32
C ASN A 580 22.14 -9.65 -9.43
N THR A 581 21.55 -10.82 -9.68
CA THR A 581 20.52 -11.01 -10.69
C THR A 581 19.40 -11.87 -10.10
N ALA A 582 18.17 -11.67 -10.59
CA ALA A 582 17.06 -12.56 -10.32
C ALA A 582 16.30 -12.85 -11.62
N ASP A 583 15.93 -14.11 -11.82
CA ASP A 583 15.19 -14.58 -12.98
C ASP A 583 13.75 -14.94 -12.59
N SER A 584 12.81 -14.78 -13.51
CA SER A 584 11.43 -15.23 -13.37
C SER A 584 10.95 -15.87 -14.67
N GLN A 585 10.04 -16.84 -14.56
CA GLN A 585 9.44 -17.57 -15.67
C GLN A 585 7.91 -17.45 -15.61
N ALA A 586 7.24 -17.16 -16.71
CA ALA A 586 5.78 -17.22 -16.75
C ALA A 586 5.26 -18.66 -16.96
N PHE A 587 4.07 -18.95 -16.42
CA PHE A 587 3.39 -20.22 -16.69
C PHE A 587 3.14 -20.43 -18.18
N ASN A 588 2.84 -21.66 -18.58
CA ASN A 588 2.60 -21.99 -19.99
C ASN A 588 1.23 -21.53 -20.53
N TYR A 589 0.30 -21.16 -19.64
CA TYR A 589 -1.07 -20.79 -19.97
C TYR A 589 -1.36 -19.29 -19.92
N THR A 590 -0.41 -18.47 -19.42
CA THR A 590 -0.56 -17.01 -19.32
C THR A 590 0.78 -16.31 -19.44
N ASP A 591 0.78 -15.12 -20.04
CA ASP A 591 1.90 -14.21 -19.92
C ASP A 591 2.00 -13.66 -18.49
N GLY A 592 3.16 -13.08 -18.16
CA GLY A 592 3.45 -12.47 -16.87
C GLY A 592 2.43 -11.39 -16.47
N ILE A 593 2.04 -11.40 -15.20
CA ILE A 593 0.94 -10.59 -14.66
C ILE A 593 1.21 -9.09 -14.68
N ASP A 594 2.49 -8.68 -14.72
CA ASP A 594 2.87 -7.28 -14.53
C ASP A 594 2.29 -6.35 -15.59
N ALA A 595 2.27 -6.79 -16.86
CA ALA A 595 1.74 -6.02 -17.99
C ALA A 595 0.25 -6.30 -18.27
N ALA A 596 -0.43 -7.04 -17.40
CA ALA A 596 -1.86 -7.30 -17.52
C ALA A 596 -2.71 -6.03 -17.28
N SER A 597 -3.99 -6.06 -17.68
CA SER A 597 -4.92 -4.98 -17.34
C SER A 597 -5.31 -5.06 -15.86
N GLY A 598 -5.52 -3.91 -15.23
CA GLY A 598 -5.87 -3.83 -13.81
C GLY A 598 -5.76 -2.42 -13.23
N GLY A 599 -6.16 -2.28 -11.97
CA GLY A 599 -5.97 -1.07 -11.18
C GLY A 599 -4.49 -0.79 -10.96
N LEU A 600 -4.07 0.45 -11.18
CA LEU A 600 -2.67 0.82 -11.31
C LEU A 600 -2.08 1.41 -10.03
N PHE A 601 -0.94 0.90 -9.56
CA PHE A 601 -0.22 1.48 -8.43
C PHE A 601 0.76 2.56 -8.89
N ASP A 602 0.76 3.71 -8.19
CA ASP A 602 1.59 4.88 -8.47
C ASP A 602 3.00 4.75 -7.86
N LEU A 603 4.02 4.63 -8.73
CA LEU A 603 5.42 4.57 -8.31
C LEU A 603 5.96 5.92 -7.79
N GLY A 604 5.35 7.05 -8.19
CA GLY A 604 5.70 8.38 -7.70
C GLY A 604 5.38 8.54 -6.21
N GLY A 605 4.24 8.02 -5.77
CA GLY A 605 3.85 7.98 -4.36
C GLY A 605 4.85 7.20 -3.49
N LEU A 606 5.41 6.10 -4.01
CA LEU A 606 6.43 5.31 -3.31
C LEU A 606 7.73 6.10 -3.13
N SER A 607 8.18 6.82 -4.16
CA SER A 607 9.40 7.64 -4.09
C SER A 607 9.34 8.68 -2.97
N GLY A 608 8.18 9.33 -2.79
CA GLY A 608 8.00 10.35 -1.76
C GLY A 608 8.11 9.81 -0.33
N SER A 609 7.86 8.52 -0.12
CA SER A 609 7.89 7.86 1.20
C SER A 609 9.29 7.49 1.69
N LEU A 610 10.28 7.41 0.80
CA LEU A 610 11.64 6.95 1.10
C LEU A 610 12.59 8.06 1.57
N GLY A 611 12.12 9.32 1.58
CA GLY A 611 12.92 10.50 1.93
C GLY A 611 13.80 11.02 0.78
N ASP A 612 14.54 12.09 1.06
CA ASP A 612 15.36 12.78 0.05
C ASP A 612 16.80 12.20 0.01
N ASP A 613 17.05 11.27 -0.91
CA ASP A 613 18.38 10.74 -1.22
C ASP A 613 18.67 10.87 -2.73
N PRO A 614 19.82 11.44 -3.14
CA PRO A 614 20.14 11.64 -4.55
C PRO A 614 20.16 10.36 -5.40
N THR A 615 20.59 9.23 -4.83
CA THR A 615 20.67 7.95 -5.53
C THR A 615 19.28 7.35 -5.70
N ILE A 616 18.46 7.40 -4.65
CA ILE A 616 17.04 6.99 -4.71
C ILE A 616 16.28 7.87 -5.71
N ASN A 617 16.47 9.20 -5.67
CA ASN A 617 15.86 10.11 -6.63
C ASN A 617 16.29 9.81 -8.07
N ALA A 618 17.58 9.56 -8.31
CA ALA A 618 18.09 9.20 -9.64
C ALA A 618 17.51 7.86 -10.14
N PHE A 619 17.32 6.89 -9.24
CA PHE A 619 16.64 5.62 -9.53
C PHE A 619 15.20 5.83 -10.00
N PHE A 620 14.37 6.54 -9.22
CA PHE A 620 12.96 6.76 -9.55
C PHE A 620 12.79 7.64 -10.81
N ASN A 621 13.66 8.64 -10.98
CA ASN A 621 13.67 9.47 -12.19
C ASN A 621 13.97 8.69 -13.47
N ALA A 622 14.73 7.58 -13.36
CA ALA A 622 15.10 6.76 -14.51
C ALA A 622 14.06 5.68 -14.87
N LEU A 623 13.02 5.49 -14.05
CA LEU A 623 11.92 4.57 -14.38
C LEU A 623 11.24 5.00 -15.68
N GLN A 624 10.97 4.04 -16.57
CA GLN A 624 10.29 4.26 -17.85
C GLN A 624 8.76 4.23 -17.73
N ILE A 625 8.25 3.90 -16.54
CA ILE A 625 6.82 3.77 -16.23
C ILE A 625 6.50 4.62 -14.99
N ASP A 626 5.27 5.12 -14.91
CA ASP A 626 4.73 5.76 -13.70
C ASP A 626 3.90 4.78 -12.86
N TYR A 627 3.37 3.76 -13.52
CA TYR A 627 2.42 2.82 -12.93
C TYR A 627 2.75 1.37 -13.29
N PHE A 628 2.31 0.44 -12.45
CA PHE A 628 2.23 -0.99 -12.77
C PHE A 628 0.86 -1.56 -12.39
N ASN A 629 0.49 -2.70 -13.01
CA ASN A 629 -0.73 -3.43 -12.63
C ASN A 629 -0.62 -3.96 -11.21
N PHE A 630 -1.42 -3.40 -10.30
CA PHE A 630 -1.48 -3.80 -8.89
C PHE A 630 -2.66 -4.71 -8.61
N ILE A 631 -3.84 -4.38 -9.11
CA ILE A 631 -5.03 -5.22 -8.98
C ILE A 631 -5.49 -5.67 -10.36
N PRO A 632 -5.11 -6.88 -10.82
CA PRO A 632 -5.48 -7.37 -12.13
C PRO A 632 -7.00 -7.36 -12.33
N THR A 633 -7.48 -6.96 -13.52
CA THR A 633 -8.91 -6.94 -13.88
C THR A 633 -9.61 -8.25 -13.55
N VAL A 634 -8.95 -9.38 -13.87
CA VAL A 634 -9.44 -10.74 -13.58
C VAL A 634 -9.64 -10.98 -12.09
N SER A 635 -8.71 -10.49 -11.27
CA SER A 635 -8.77 -10.58 -9.81
C SER A 635 -9.87 -9.68 -9.26
N ALA A 636 -9.92 -8.41 -9.68
CA ALA A 636 -10.93 -7.45 -9.20
C ALA A 636 -12.36 -7.91 -9.49
N MET A 637 -12.58 -8.51 -10.66
CA MET A 637 -13.88 -9.06 -11.07
C MET A 637 -14.20 -10.44 -10.50
N ALA A 638 -13.28 -11.05 -9.74
CA ALA A 638 -13.46 -12.38 -9.18
C ALA A 638 -13.88 -13.43 -10.24
N LEU A 639 -13.29 -13.37 -11.43
CA LEU A 639 -13.69 -14.25 -12.52
C LEU A 639 -13.37 -15.71 -12.21
N GLN A 640 -14.31 -16.62 -12.42
CA GLN A 640 -14.13 -18.03 -12.10
C GLN A 640 -12.89 -18.61 -12.81
N ILE A 641 -11.97 -19.16 -12.02
CA ILE A 641 -10.77 -19.85 -12.50
C ILE A 641 -11.08 -21.34 -12.71
N THR A 642 -10.60 -21.91 -13.81
CA THR A 642 -10.70 -23.34 -14.11
C THR A 642 -9.31 -23.97 -14.10
N ASN A 643 -9.20 -25.22 -13.64
CA ASN A 643 -7.94 -25.97 -13.54
C ASN A 643 -6.82 -25.30 -12.72
N ASN A 644 -7.12 -24.28 -11.91
CA ASN A 644 -6.14 -23.40 -11.26
C ASN A 644 -5.20 -22.69 -12.25
N GLU A 645 -5.69 -22.43 -13.48
CA GLU A 645 -4.94 -21.73 -14.52
C GLU A 645 -5.58 -20.35 -14.75
N VAL A 646 -4.88 -19.28 -14.38
CA VAL A 646 -5.37 -17.90 -14.56
C VAL A 646 -4.76 -17.28 -15.80
N ASN A 647 -5.58 -16.85 -16.75
CA ASN A 647 -5.14 -16.00 -17.85
C ASN A 647 -5.32 -14.53 -17.45
N TRP A 648 -4.23 -13.86 -17.06
CA TRP A 648 -4.25 -12.46 -16.62
C TRP A 648 -4.63 -11.48 -17.75
N TYR A 649 -4.53 -11.92 -19.01
CA TYR A 649 -4.82 -11.15 -20.21
C TYR A 649 -6.23 -11.43 -20.74
N HIS A 650 -7.07 -12.08 -19.94
CA HIS A 650 -8.44 -12.39 -20.30
C HIS A 650 -9.28 -11.11 -20.42
N THR A 651 -10.06 -10.99 -21.49
CA THR A 651 -10.96 -9.85 -21.71
C THR A 651 -12.38 -10.21 -21.27
N PRO A 652 -12.96 -9.52 -20.27
CA PRO A 652 -14.28 -9.84 -19.72
C PRO A 652 -15.42 -9.39 -20.66
N THR A 653 -15.53 -10.00 -21.85
CA THR A 653 -16.63 -9.77 -22.81
C THR A 653 -17.67 -10.88 -22.74
N ASN A 654 -18.96 -10.56 -22.88
CA ASN A 654 -20.07 -11.52 -22.92
C ASN A 654 -20.08 -12.49 -21.74
N LEU A 655 -20.41 -12.00 -20.53
CA LEU A 655 -20.29 -12.76 -19.29
C LEU A 655 -21.28 -13.93 -19.13
N VAL A 656 -21.06 -15.05 -19.85
CA VAL A 656 -21.48 -16.44 -19.53
C VAL A 656 -20.72 -17.50 -20.37
N THR A 657 -20.47 -18.67 -19.75
CA THR A 657 -19.81 -19.96 -20.16
C THR A 657 -19.18 -20.14 -21.55
N GLY A 658 -17.85 -20.41 -21.59
CA GLY A 658 -17.20 -21.13 -22.70
C GLY A 658 -15.66 -21.15 -22.72
N ARG A 659 -15.06 -22.31 -22.35
CA ARG A 659 -13.77 -22.91 -22.77
C ARG A 659 -12.47 -22.07 -22.72
N LEU A 660 -12.33 -21.17 -21.76
CA LEU A 660 -11.06 -20.50 -21.42
C LEU A 660 -10.63 -20.88 -19.99
N ALA A 661 -9.32 -20.75 -19.69
CA ALA A 661 -8.77 -21.04 -18.36
C ALA A 661 -9.44 -20.19 -17.25
N VAL A 662 -9.90 -18.98 -17.62
CA VAL A 662 -10.77 -18.11 -16.83
C VAL A 662 -12.12 -18.00 -17.53
N ASN A 663 -13.21 -18.27 -16.81
CA ASN A 663 -14.57 -18.12 -17.30
C ASN A 663 -15.08 -16.71 -17.03
N ASN A 664 -15.95 -16.22 -17.91
CA ASN A 664 -16.68 -14.98 -17.68
C ASN A 664 -17.85 -15.13 -16.68
N ILE A 665 -17.60 -15.82 -15.56
CA ILE A 665 -18.56 -16.00 -14.47
C ILE A 665 -17.99 -15.22 -13.28
N THR A 666 -18.78 -14.30 -12.75
CA THR A 666 -18.44 -13.45 -11.61
C THR A 666 -19.51 -13.59 -10.52
N PRO A 667 -19.16 -13.45 -9.22
CA PRO A 667 -20.13 -13.42 -8.13
C PRO A 667 -20.94 -12.12 -8.04
N PHE A 668 -20.59 -11.09 -8.81
CA PHE A 668 -21.23 -9.77 -8.74
C PHE A 668 -22.51 -9.72 -9.59
N ASP A 669 -23.55 -9.10 -9.04
CA ASP A 669 -24.86 -8.91 -9.69
C ASP A 669 -24.83 -7.78 -10.73
N ASN A 670 -23.93 -6.81 -10.56
CA ASN A 670 -23.69 -5.71 -11.48
C ASN A 670 -22.26 -5.16 -11.30
N TRP A 671 -21.76 -4.41 -12.28
CA TRP A 671 -20.40 -3.85 -12.21
C TRP A 671 -20.20 -2.60 -13.07
N TYR A 672 -19.18 -1.83 -12.72
CA TYR A 672 -18.56 -0.81 -13.57
C TYR A 672 -17.12 -1.22 -13.91
N MET A 673 -16.77 -1.17 -15.20
CA MET A 673 -15.39 -1.30 -15.67
C MET A 673 -15.10 -0.19 -16.69
N PRO A 674 -13.97 0.53 -16.55
CA PRO A 674 -13.54 1.51 -17.54
C PRO A 674 -12.97 0.84 -18.80
N ASP A 675 -12.89 1.60 -19.89
CA ASP A 675 -12.22 1.14 -21.12
C ASP A 675 -10.68 1.19 -20.99
N SER A 676 -10.15 2.11 -20.17
CA SER A 676 -8.72 2.27 -19.89
C SER A 676 -8.42 1.89 -18.44
N ASN A 677 -7.18 1.46 -18.17
CA ASN A 677 -6.76 1.27 -16.79
C ASN A 677 -6.63 2.63 -16.09
N GLU A 678 -7.11 2.69 -14.86
CA GLU A 678 -7.11 3.87 -13.99
C GLU A 678 -6.23 3.59 -12.75
N PRO A 679 -5.73 4.63 -12.04
CA PRO A 679 -5.06 4.43 -10.78
C PRO A 679 -5.94 3.68 -9.78
N HIS A 680 -5.32 2.84 -8.96
CA HIS A 680 -5.98 1.99 -7.99
C HIS A 680 -6.88 2.80 -7.05
N VAL A 681 -8.15 2.40 -6.90
CA VAL A 681 -9.17 3.08 -6.09
C VAL A 681 -9.50 4.50 -6.57
N THR A 682 -9.34 4.80 -7.87
CA THR A 682 -9.71 6.11 -8.40
C THR A 682 -11.22 6.23 -8.61
N LEU A 683 -11.82 7.28 -8.07
CA LEU A 683 -13.18 7.67 -8.41
C LEU A 683 -13.22 8.58 -9.63
N THR A 684 -14.08 8.23 -10.58
CA THR A 684 -14.35 8.95 -11.81
C THR A 684 -15.84 9.27 -11.89
N GLU A 685 -16.23 10.32 -12.63
CA GLU A 685 -17.64 10.66 -12.78
C GLU A 685 -18.53 9.45 -13.16
N PRO A 686 -18.15 8.57 -14.12
CA PRO A 686 -19.00 7.43 -14.47
C PRO A 686 -19.09 6.36 -13.37
N ASN A 687 -18.00 6.08 -12.65
CA ASN A 687 -18.01 5.07 -11.60
C ASN A 687 -18.72 5.56 -10.32
N VAL A 688 -18.67 6.86 -10.05
CA VAL A 688 -19.47 7.53 -9.02
C VAL A 688 -20.95 7.49 -9.38
N ALA A 689 -21.31 7.80 -10.63
CA ALA A 689 -22.69 7.71 -11.08
C ALA A 689 -23.24 6.29 -10.96
N PHE A 690 -22.43 5.28 -11.28
CA PHE A 690 -22.76 3.87 -11.04
C PHE A 690 -22.99 3.59 -9.55
N ALA A 691 -22.06 3.97 -8.67
CA ALA A 691 -22.17 3.76 -7.23
C ALA A 691 -23.45 4.39 -6.66
N LYS A 692 -23.74 5.65 -7.02
CA LYS A 692 -24.94 6.37 -6.59
C LYS A 692 -26.23 5.68 -7.04
N ASN A 693 -26.27 5.15 -8.26
CA ASN A 693 -27.42 4.39 -8.76
C ASN A 693 -27.64 3.07 -8.02
N GLU A 694 -26.57 2.41 -7.57
CA GLU A 694 -26.67 1.20 -6.76
C GLU A 694 -27.07 1.51 -5.31
N ILE A 695 -26.52 2.59 -4.73
CA ILE A 695 -26.84 3.04 -3.38
C ILE A 695 -28.28 3.52 -3.30
N ASN A 696 -28.71 4.36 -4.24
CA ASN A 696 -30.05 4.89 -4.32
C ASN A 696 -30.72 4.35 -5.59
N PRO A 697 -31.17 3.07 -5.60
CA PRO A 697 -31.83 2.50 -6.76
C PRO A 697 -33.15 3.24 -6.92
N THR A 698 -33.15 4.25 -7.78
CA THR A 698 -34.36 4.95 -8.16
C THR A 698 -35.35 3.88 -8.63
N SER A 699 -36.42 3.65 -7.86
CA SER A 699 -37.49 2.75 -8.27
C SER A 699 -37.92 3.26 -9.63
N LEU A 700 -37.66 2.50 -10.72
CA LEU A 700 -37.91 2.83 -12.14
C LEU A 700 -38.96 3.93 -12.34
N SER A 701 -38.55 5.15 -12.09
CA SER A 701 -39.29 6.37 -12.27
C SER A 701 -38.30 7.17 -13.05
N THR A 702 -38.42 6.99 -14.37
CA THR A 702 -37.72 7.80 -15.34
C THR A 702 -37.93 9.24 -14.94
N ASN A 703 -36.87 9.90 -14.48
CA ASN A 703 -36.75 11.35 -14.48
C ASN A 703 -36.70 11.80 -15.95
N LEU A 704 -37.83 11.65 -16.65
CA LEU A 704 -38.21 12.55 -17.71
C LEU A 704 -38.74 13.77 -16.98
N PHE A 705 -38.03 14.88 -17.17
CA PHE A 705 -38.44 16.25 -16.89
C PHE A 705 -39.93 16.39 -16.53
N GLU A 706 -40.19 17.01 -15.38
CA GLU A 706 -41.52 17.40 -14.94
C GLU A 706 -42.32 18.06 -16.07
N GLU A 707 -43.13 17.27 -16.77
CA GLU A 707 -44.31 17.69 -17.51
C GLU A 707 -45.09 16.42 -17.91
N ASN A 708 -46.15 16.11 -17.15
CA ASN A 708 -47.12 15.00 -17.35
C ASN A 708 -46.78 13.66 -16.66
N LYS A 709 -46.92 13.61 -15.33
CA LYS A 709 -46.82 12.37 -14.55
C LYS A 709 -48.08 11.53 -14.74
N LEU A 710 -47.98 10.43 -15.50
CA LEU A 710 -49.01 9.40 -15.62
C LEU A 710 -48.61 8.18 -14.77
N THR A 711 -49.46 7.76 -13.84
CA THR A 711 -49.21 6.61 -12.95
C THR A 711 -50.34 5.59 -12.98
N LEU A 712 -49.99 4.32 -12.76
CA LEU A 712 -50.93 3.25 -12.49
C LEU A 712 -51.21 3.20 -10.98
N VAL A 713 -52.46 3.42 -10.57
CA VAL A 713 -52.83 3.56 -9.15
C VAL A 713 -52.73 2.24 -8.39
N LYS A 714 -52.90 1.11 -9.07
CA LYS A 714 -52.91 -0.21 -8.43
C LYS A 714 -52.42 -1.32 -9.36
N ASN A 715 -51.59 -2.21 -8.80
CA ASN A 715 -51.15 -3.44 -9.43
C ASN A 715 -50.82 -4.47 -8.32
N PRO A 716 -51.38 -5.69 -8.30
CA PRO A 716 -52.27 -6.32 -9.28
C PRO A 716 -53.69 -5.72 -9.32
N ILE A 717 -54.29 -5.76 -10.51
CA ILE A 717 -55.67 -5.33 -10.78
C ILE A 717 -56.63 -6.54 -10.81
N LYS A 718 -57.92 -6.31 -10.55
CA LYS A 718 -58.97 -7.33 -10.71
C LYS A 718 -59.71 -7.13 -12.03
N ASN A 719 -60.60 -6.13 -12.06
CA ASN A 719 -61.53 -5.87 -13.18
C ASN A 719 -61.46 -4.43 -13.72
N THR A 720 -60.58 -3.59 -13.17
CA THR A 720 -60.44 -2.19 -13.58
C THR A 720 -58.99 -1.75 -13.48
N ILE A 721 -58.47 -1.15 -14.56
CA ILE A 721 -57.22 -0.37 -14.56
C ILE A 721 -57.58 1.06 -14.13
N ILE A 722 -56.82 1.62 -13.19
CA ILE A 722 -57.00 3.00 -12.73
C ILE A 722 -55.73 3.77 -13.05
N LEU A 723 -55.84 4.73 -13.97
CA LEU A 723 -54.75 5.63 -14.36
C LEU A 723 -54.94 6.98 -13.69
N ASN A 724 -53.87 7.51 -13.09
CA ASN A 724 -53.86 8.85 -12.53
C ASN A 724 -52.91 9.74 -13.34
N SER A 725 -53.38 10.93 -13.72
CA SER A 725 -52.54 11.94 -14.37
C SER A 725 -52.65 13.27 -13.65
N ASN A 726 -51.53 14.00 -13.57
CA ASN A 726 -51.49 15.35 -13.03
C ASN A 726 -51.98 16.43 -14.01
N LYS A 727 -52.29 16.09 -15.27
CA LYS A 727 -52.95 16.96 -16.26
C LYS A 727 -54.02 16.18 -17.03
N ASP A 728 -54.98 16.90 -17.62
CA ASP A 728 -55.99 16.31 -18.49
C ASP A 728 -55.39 15.99 -19.87
N ILE A 729 -55.22 14.71 -20.17
CA ILE A 729 -54.78 14.19 -21.47
C ILE A 729 -56.02 13.92 -22.32
N LYS A 730 -56.12 14.54 -23.50
CA LYS A 730 -57.27 14.37 -24.38
C LYS A 730 -56.98 13.33 -25.45
N ASN A 731 -57.96 12.46 -25.72
CA ASN A 731 -57.85 11.42 -26.76
C ASN A 731 -56.64 10.48 -26.58
N ALA A 732 -56.28 10.13 -25.35
CA ALA A 732 -55.22 9.16 -25.10
C ALA A 732 -55.62 7.78 -25.61
N LYS A 733 -54.81 7.19 -26.48
CA LYS A 733 -54.96 5.81 -26.94
C LYS A 733 -54.32 4.88 -25.92
N ILE A 734 -55.14 4.06 -25.30
CA ILE A 734 -54.80 3.05 -24.30
C ILE A 734 -54.85 1.68 -24.98
N THR A 735 -53.74 0.94 -24.92
CA THR A 735 -53.62 -0.40 -25.50
C THR A 735 -53.13 -1.37 -24.44
N VAL A 736 -53.78 -2.54 -24.31
CA VAL A 736 -53.28 -3.65 -23.48
C VAL A 736 -52.91 -4.82 -24.38
N THR A 737 -51.70 -5.34 -24.22
CA THR A 737 -51.21 -6.53 -24.92
C THR A 737 -50.84 -7.64 -23.94
N ASP A 738 -51.03 -8.89 -24.33
CA ASP A 738 -50.40 -10.01 -23.61
C ASP A 738 -48.90 -10.11 -23.90
N ILE A 739 -48.23 -11.05 -23.22
CA ILE A 739 -46.79 -11.30 -23.38
C ILE A 739 -46.39 -11.78 -24.79
N THR A 740 -47.34 -12.22 -25.61
CA THR A 740 -47.10 -12.63 -27.01
C THR A 740 -47.23 -11.45 -27.98
N GLY A 741 -47.61 -10.27 -27.49
CA GLY A 741 -47.85 -9.07 -28.30
C GLY A 741 -49.26 -8.97 -28.86
N LYS A 742 -50.17 -9.90 -28.52
CA LYS A 742 -51.57 -9.83 -28.96
C LYS A 742 -52.30 -8.71 -28.21
N ILE A 743 -52.92 -7.79 -28.96
CA ILE A 743 -53.72 -6.71 -28.41
C ILE A 743 -55.05 -7.27 -27.88
N LEU A 744 -55.32 -7.06 -26.59
CA LEU A 744 -56.54 -7.48 -25.89
C LEU A 744 -57.51 -6.32 -25.65
N LEU A 745 -57.00 -5.09 -25.58
CA LEU A 745 -57.80 -3.87 -25.49
C LEU A 745 -57.12 -2.78 -26.30
N SER A 746 -57.88 -2.02 -27.07
CA SER A 746 -57.43 -0.75 -27.65
C SER A 746 -58.60 0.23 -27.60
N THR A 747 -58.46 1.31 -26.84
CA THR A 747 -59.51 2.31 -26.64
C THR A 747 -58.91 3.70 -26.59
N THR A 748 -59.68 4.70 -27.00
CA THR A 748 -59.33 6.10 -26.85
C THR A 748 -60.16 6.70 -25.73
N LYS A 749 -59.52 7.38 -24.77
CA LYS A 749 -60.21 8.00 -23.63
C LYS A 749 -59.46 9.24 -23.16
N ASN A 750 -60.19 10.22 -22.64
CA ASN A 750 -59.57 11.32 -21.91
C ASN A 750 -59.10 10.81 -20.55
N ILE A 751 -57.86 11.09 -20.19
CA ILE A 751 -57.26 10.68 -18.91
C ILE A 751 -57.10 11.94 -18.05
N SER A 752 -57.79 11.94 -16.93
CA SER A 752 -57.66 12.91 -15.83
C SER A 752 -57.28 12.15 -14.55
N GLN A 753 -57.43 12.79 -13.39
CA GLN A 753 -57.28 12.11 -12.10
C GLN A 753 -58.22 10.89 -11.98
N ASN A 754 -57.65 9.74 -11.59
CA ASN A 754 -58.36 8.48 -11.34
C ASN A 754 -59.28 7.99 -12.47
N THR A 755 -58.77 7.97 -13.70
CA THR A 755 -59.49 7.47 -14.85
C THR A 755 -59.61 5.94 -14.81
N ASN A 756 -60.84 5.45 -14.73
CA ASN A 756 -61.15 4.02 -14.69
C ASN A 756 -61.31 3.42 -16.10
N ILE A 757 -60.65 2.29 -16.35
CA ILE A 757 -60.74 1.53 -17.60
C ILE A 757 -61.12 0.07 -17.23
N PRO A 758 -62.38 -0.34 -17.48
CA PRO A 758 -62.81 -1.69 -17.16
C PRO A 758 -62.11 -2.71 -18.05
N VAL A 759 -61.68 -3.82 -17.46
CA VAL A 759 -61.00 -4.92 -18.14
C VAL A 759 -61.57 -6.27 -17.68
N ASN A 760 -61.65 -7.22 -18.61
CA ASN A 760 -62.07 -8.59 -18.33
C ASN A 760 -61.06 -9.54 -18.99
N PHE A 761 -59.90 -9.67 -18.36
CA PHE A 761 -58.81 -10.54 -18.82
C PHE A 761 -58.65 -11.72 -17.86
N ALA A 762 -58.09 -12.83 -18.34
CA ALA A 762 -57.73 -13.94 -17.47
C ALA A 762 -56.59 -13.53 -16.50
N SER A 763 -56.43 -14.24 -15.39
CA SER A 763 -55.30 -14.00 -14.48
C SER A 763 -53.97 -14.18 -15.22
N GLY A 764 -53.06 -13.22 -15.11
CA GLY A 764 -51.84 -13.20 -15.91
C GLY A 764 -51.12 -11.86 -15.93
N VAL A 765 -50.02 -11.78 -16.69
CA VAL A 765 -49.21 -10.57 -16.88
C VAL A 765 -49.50 -9.97 -18.25
N TYR A 766 -49.73 -8.66 -18.30
CA TYR A 766 -50.01 -7.90 -19.51
C TYR A 766 -49.20 -6.61 -19.53
N LEU A 767 -49.07 -6.00 -20.71
CA LEU A 767 -48.44 -4.70 -20.91
C LEU A 767 -49.52 -3.68 -21.29
N LEU A 768 -49.61 -2.60 -20.52
CA LEU A 768 -50.46 -1.44 -20.77
C LEU A 768 -49.60 -0.33 -21.40
N SER A 769 -50.01 0.18 -22.55
CA SER A 769 -49.37 1.32 -23.24
C SER A 769 -50.36 2.46 -23.39
N VAL A 770 -49.95 3.68 -23.06
CA VAL A 770 -50.75 4.90 -23.22
C VAL A 770 -50.01 5.85 -24.14
N THR A 771 -50.69 6.34 -25.17
CA THR A 771 -50.11 7.21 -26.22
C THR A 771 -51.04 8.38 -26.54
N GLU A 772 -50.49 9.53 -26.92
CA GLU A 772 -51.24 10.69 -27.44
C GLU A 772 -50.57 11.16 -28.73
N ASN A 773 -51.32 11.24 -29.84
CA ASN A 773 -50.82 11.72 -31.13
C ASN A 773 -49.46 11.12 -31.54
N THR A 774 -49.26 9.82 -31.30
CA THR A 774 -48.03 9.01 -31.51
C THR A 774 -46.94 9.09 -30.43
N ASN A 775 -47.02 10.02 -29.48
CA ASN A 775 -46.09 10.08 -28.35
C ASN A 775 -46.46 9.06 -27.27
N ALA A 776 -45.48 8.31 -26.77
CA ALA A 776 -45.67 7.42 -25.63
C ALA A 776 -45.73 8.24 -24.33
N LEU A 777 -46.86 8.15 -23.62
CA LEU A 777 -47.08 8.84 -22.34
C LEU A 777 -46.77 7.94 -21.13
N GLY A 778 -46.80 6.63 -21.32
CA GLY A 778 -46.43 5.67 -20.28
C GLY A 778 -46.65 4.22 -20.71
N GLN A 779 -45.80 3.34 -20.20
CA GLN A 779 -45.95 1.88 -20.31
C GLN A 779 -45.89 1.25 -18.94
N PHE A 780 -46.82 0.34 -18.64
CA PHE A 780 -46.96 -0.29 -17.34
C PHE A 780 -47.12 -1.80 -17.49
N LYS A 781 -46.36 -2.57 -16.72
CA LYS A 781 -46.65 -4.00 -16.52
C LYS A 781 -47.85 -4.11 -15.57
N ILE A 782 -48.94 -4.74 -16.02
CA ILE A 782 -50.13 -5.00 -15.19
C ILE A 782 -50.27 -6.50 -14.93
N VAL A 783 -50.60 -6.85 -13.69
CA VAL A 783 -50.90 -8.22 -13.25
C VAL A 783 -52.39 -8.30 -12.96
N VAL A 784 -53.12 -9.13 -13.68
CA VAL A 784 -54.54 -9.40 -13.43
C VAL A 784 -54.63 -10.60 -12.50
N LYS A 785 -55.36 -10.45 -11.39
CA LYS A 785 -55.62 -11.52 -10.41
C LYS A 785 -56.96 -12.18 -10.64
#